data_AF-A0A482D8Z6-F1
#
_entry.id   AF-A0A482D8Z6-F1
#
_cell.length_a   1.000
_cell.length_b   1.000
_cell.length_c   1.000
_cell.angle_alpha   90.00
_cell.angle_beta   90.00
_cell.angle_gamma   90.00
#
_symmetry.space_group_name_H-M   'P 1'
#
loop_
_entity.id
_entity.type
_entity.pdbx_description
1 polymer ?
#
loop_
_entity_poly.entity_id
_entity_poly.type
_entity_poly.pdbx_seq_one_letter_code
_entity_poly.pdbx_strand_id
1 'polypeptide(L)'
;MSFLANESQTFINIRLTDAGRRQLSLGKLTFVSTIFSDSEVDYSVSRTASFSLSNSRIMSPKDVNPTFTTNFDGSSPFLLQGNQVTSARQIATAATQTASFFTGSTNAYAIDQNKYLGRATITYSATTSLTGGSILNVDAGGYSAQTGNLVYIPWSPIQNSGLTYINDTIVLSANPTNALWYKVSAITTSATYPGVLDLTLDRPVPNFSNTGTSQVVNCYFYPDNGIEDYYGSAATLSTSVWNMSIVRTNTVEGSVVGSSGFTTYGSVQYAGAKHFFGFSSDTKAVGIIHFSNEYSGNTYAEQFMEKSFVLTLPTIMWHNVGDDNGQASSYGLTMYDSYGDSYYDVSANTTFRFLRDGIGSTNKIIGRVYHKLKMAVITDQELLTVMTYKSNRNYTLPELSVSLVGNPKYPLTTSQATGLCSSGNTYFVTYVPESSSPCLSGVSYGYGDVLHCAYVSKIDGQNDINGNPQFLSMNFPSNSFPYMRSSANMEVFSGTGWNANNVQILVNEQSTSLGYDIGNVPESGWKRISDKNFSGNGIYSSSTYSDLTIDPLKLAGYNFIISREDFDSGSTYSLNSTFTGGTDTLFFGGESFVYGNLDVNIMSTTFKTSIVAMAKNDQLNFSTNYTFDEDLDDNTYITGIGILDQNNNLVALGKPTYPIKKNIGRFLTFQLEIDF
;
A
#
# COMPACT_ATOMS: atom_id res chain seq x y z
N MET A 1 -52.75 -21.98 33.83
CA MET A 1 -51.48 -21.59 33.18
C MET A 1 -50.39 -22.48 33.76
N SER A 2 -49.85 -23.38 32.95
CA SER A 2 -48.76 -24.27 33.36
C SER A 2 -47.42 -23.66 32.94
N PHE A 3 -46.34 -24.10 33.58
CA PHE A 3 -45.00 -23.88 33.04
C PHE A 3 -44.95 -24.38 31.59
N LEU A 4 -44.31 -23.61 30.71
CA LEU A 4 -44.00 -24.07 29.36
C LEU A 4 -43.07 -25.28 29.48
N ALA A 5 -43.37 -26.36 28.79
CA ALA A 5 -42.44 -27.48 28.68
C ALA A 5 -41.18 -26.99 27.95
N ASN A 6 -40.00 -27.37 28.45
CA ASN A 6 -38.75 -27.17 27.72
C ASN A 6 -38.81 -28.02 26.45
N GLU A 7 -39.17 -27.42 25.32
CA GLU A 7 -38.95 -28.03 24.02
C GLU A 7 -37.49 -27.84 23.61
N SER A 8 -36.82 -28.94 23.28
CA SER A 8 -35.47 -28.92 22.73
C SER A 8 -35.49 -28.20 21.38
N GLN A 9 -34.86 -27.03 21.28
CA GLN A 9 -34.52 -26.45 19.98
C GLN A 9 -33.52 -27.40 19.28
N THR A 10 -33.99 -28.22 18.36
CA THR A 10 -33.18 -29.24 17.68
C THR A 10 -32.48 -28.67 16.46
N PHE A 11 -31.44 -27.86 16.71
CA PHE A 11 -30.42 -27.54 15.71
C PHE A 11 -29.50 -28.75 15.57
N ILE A 12 -29.36 -29.27 14.34
CA ILE A 12 -28.49 -30.42 14.06
C ILE A 12 -27.50 -30.03 12.97
N ASN A 13 -26.21 -30.03 13.31
CA ASN A 13 -25.14 -29.86 12.32
C ASN A 13 -25.11 -31.05 11.38
N ILE A 14 -24.97 -30.79 10.08
CA ILE A 14 -24.93 -31.85 9.08
C ILE A 14 -23.57 -31.90 8.38
N ARG A 15 -23.18 -33.11 7.96
CA ARG A 15 -21.93 -33.35 7.23
C ARG A 15 -22.26 -33.85 5.83
N LEU A 16 -21.56 -33.32 4.82
CA LEU A 16 -21.63 -33.86 3.46
C LEU A 16 -20.96 -35.24 3.42
N THR A 17 -21.64 -36.20 2.78
CA THR A 17 -21.09 -37.51 2.45
C THR A 17 -20.11 -37.41 1.27
N ASP A 18 -19.35 -38.46 0.99
CA ASP A 18 -18.49 -38.49 -0.20
C ASP A 18 -19.25 -38.29 -1.52
N ALA A 19 -20.48 -38.81 -1.61
CA ALA A 19 -21.37 -38.55 -2.73
C ALA A 19 -21.76 -37.06 -2.80
N GLY A 20 -22.09 -36.44 -1.67
CA GLY A 20 -22.37 -35.01 -1.58
C GLY A 20 -21.16 -34.14 -1.98
N ARG A 21 -19.96 -34.45 -1.48
CA ARG A 21 -18.72 -33.75 -1.87
C ARG A 21 -18.40 -33.90 -3.35
N ARG A 22 -18.62 -35.10 -3.91
CA ARG A 22 -18.46 -35.33 -5.35
C ARG A 22 -19.45 -34.52 -6.18
N GLN A 23 -20.73 -34.49 -5.80
CA GLN A 23 -21.74 -33.70 -6.51
C GLN A 23 -21.51 -32.18 -6.36
N LEU A 24 -21.03 -31.74 -5.20
CA LEU A 24 -20.59 -30.36 -4.99
C LEU A 24 -19.43 -29.99 -5.94
N SER A 25 -18.41 -30.84 -6.03
CA SER A 25 -17.29 -30.65 -6.97
C SER A 25 -17.73 -30.64 -8.45
N LEU A 26 -18.84 -31.28 -8.78
CA LEU A 26 -19.42 -31.30 -10.13
C LEU A 26 -20.45 -30.18 -10.37
N GLY A 27 -20.73 -29.34 -9.38
CA GLY A 27 -21.75 -28.28 -9.46
C GLY A 27 -23.19 -28.79 -9.56
N LYS A 28 -23.45 -30.04 -9.14
CA LYS A 28 -24.75 -30.73 -9.27
C LYS A 28 -25.38 -31.08 -7.92
N LEU A 29 -24.91 -30.48 -6.83
CA LEU A 29 -25.48 -30.72 -5.49
C LEU A 29 -26.92 -30.21 -5.44
N THR A 30 -27.86 -31.12 -5.17
CA THR A 30 -29.29 -30.81 -5.03
C THR A 30 -29.84 -31.44 -3.76
N PHE A 31 -30.76 -30.74 -3.10
CA PHE A 31 -31.45 -31.21 -1.89
C PHE A 31 -32.92 -31.42 -2.24
N VAL A 32 -33.36 -32.67 -2.36
CA VAL A 32 -34.70 -33.00 -2.92
C VAL A 32 -35.59 -33.67 -1.90
N SER A 33 -35.07 -34.62 -1.15
CA SER A 33 -35.86 -35.35 -0.16
C SER A 33 -35.08 -35.61 1.12
N THR A 34 -35.83 -35.84 2.20
CA THR A 34 -35.29 -36.14 3.53
C THR A 34 -35.69 -37.55 3.95
N ILE A 35 -34.78 -38.22 4.66
CA ILE A 35 -34.95 -39.55 5.22
C ILE A 35 -34.61 -39.55 6.71
N PHE A 36 -35.37 -40.29 7.51
CA PHE A 36 -35.13 -40.45 8.94
C PHE A 36 -34.66 -41.87 9.25
N SER A 37 -33.70 -42.01 10.16
CA SER A 37 -33.09 -43.29 10.55
C SER A 37 -33.09 -43.49 12.06
N ASP A 38 -33.28 -44.73 12.51
CA ASP A 38 -33.19 -45.20 13.90
C ASP A 38 -32.13 -46.32 14.07
N SER A 39 -31.19 -46.44 13.13
CA SER A 39 -30.20 -47.53 13.05
C SER A 39 -29.26 -47.66 14.26
N GLU A 40 -29.17 -46.64 15.11
CA GLU A 40 -28.34 -46.64 16.33
C GLU A 40 -29.17 -46.79 17.62
N VAL A 41 -30.42 -47.25 17.50
CA VAL A 41 -31.30 -47.55 18.64
C VAL A 41 -31.50 -49.06 18.74
N ASP A 42 -31.35 -49.57 19.96
CA ASP A 42 -31.76 -50.92 20.37
C ASP A 42 -32.94 -50.79 21.34
N TYR A 43 -34.15 -51.05 20.85
CA TYR A 43 -35.38 -50.87 21.63
C TYR A 43 -35.51 -51.88 22.79
N SER A 44 -34.78 -53.01 22.74
CA SER A 44 -34.85 -54.04 23.79
C SER A 44 -34.32 -53.54 25.14
N VAL A 45 -33.40 -52.57 25.13
CA VAL A 45 -32.72 -52.04 26.32
C VAL A 45 -33.68 -51.23 27.21
N SER A 46 -34.68 -50.55 26.64
CA SER A 46 -35.66 -49.77 27.41
C SER A 46 -36.77 -50.58 28.07
N ARG A 47 -36.89 -51.89 27.77
CA ARG A 47 -37.95 -52.74 28.32
C ARG A 47 -37.80 -53.01 29.81
N THR A 48 -36.56 -52.95 30.29
CA THR A 48 -36.29 -52.88 31.73
C THR A 48 -36.35 -51.41 32.15
N ALA A 49 -37.28 -51.03 33.02
CA ALA A 49 -37.59 -49.65 33.42
C ALA A 49 -36.41 -48.87 34.09
N SER A 50 -35.19 -49.41 34.04
CA SER A 50 -33.96 -48.85 34.59
C SER A 50 -33.20 -47.94 33.63
N PHE A 51 -33.48 -47.99 32.30
CA PHE A 51 -32.75 -47.21 31.31
C PHE A 51 -33.68 -46.54 30.28
N SER A 52 -33.44 -45.26 29.99
CA SER A 52 -34.15 -44.52 28.94
C SER A 52 -33.29 -44.39 27.69
N LEU A 53 -33.84 -44.76 26.55
CA LEU A 53 -33.22 -44.61 25.22
C LEU A 53 -32.85 -43.16 24.87
N SER A 54 -33.51 -42.17 25.50
CA SER A 54 -33.13 -40.76 25.36
C SER A 54 -31.75 -40.41 25.95
N ASN A 55 -31.17 -41.29 26.76
CA ASN A 55 -29.84 -41.14 27.34
C ASN A 55 -28.74 -41.87 26.54
N SER A 56 -29.09 -42.56 25.46
CA SER A 56 -28.13 -43.23 24.59
C SER A 56 -27.28 -42.21 23.81
N ARG A 57 -26.02 -42.55 23.52
CA ARG A 57 -25.12 -41.71 22.72
C ARG A 57 -25.12 -42.17 21.26
N ILE A 58 -25.23 -41.21 20.35
CA ILE A 58 -25.19 -41.45 18.90
C ILE A 58 -23.78 -41.11 18.39
N MET A 59 -23.27 -41.94 17.46
CA MET A 59 -21.96 -41.73 16.84
C MET A 59 -22.02 -40.62 15.79
N SER A 60 -20.92 -39.87 15.64
CA SER A 60 -20.79 -38.87 14.58
C SER A 60 -20.91 -39.49 13.17
N PRO A 61 -21.39 -38.74 12.15
CA PRO A 61 -21.42 -39.22 10.77
C PRO A 61 -20.03 -39.60 10.23
N LYS A 62 -19.91 -40.78 9.60
CA LYS A 62 -18.70 -41.20 8.86
C LYS A 62 -18.73 -40.68 7.42
N ASP A 63 -17.60 -40.65 6.73
CA ASP A 63 -17.50 -40.11 5.35
C ASP A 63 -18.27 -40.97 4.32
N VAL A 64 -18.14 -42.30 4.39
CA VAL A 64 -18.91 -43.27 3.59
C VAL A 64 -20.04 -43.86 4.44
N ASN A 65 -21.21 -43.24 4.38
CA ASN A 65 -22.41 -43.75 5.06
C ASN A 65 -23.14 -44.80 4.20
N PRO A 66 -23.75 -45.83 4.82
CA PRO A 66 -24.59 -46.78 4.10
C PRO A 66 -25.76 -46.05 3.41
N THR A 67 -26.16 -46.55 2.24
CA THR A 67 -27.27 -45.97 1.46
C THR A 67 -28.59 -46.27 2.15
N PHE A 68 -29.22 -45.24 2.71
CA PHE A 68 -30.60 -45.31 3.18
C PHE A 68 -31.52 -44.87 2.04
N THR A 69 -32.44 -45.74 1.62
CA THR A 69 -33.40 -45.46 0.53
C THR A 69 -34.84 -45.29 1.01
N THR A 70 -35.13 -45.69 2.25
CA THR A 70 -36.46 -45.61 2.89
C THR A 70 -36.36 -45.14 4.33
N ASN A 71 -37.38 -44.44 4.83
CA ASN A 71 -37.48 -44.08 6.24
C ASN A 71 -37.49 -45.33 7.14
N PHE A 72 -37.20 -45.17 8.43
CA PHE A 72 -37.22 -46.30 9.39
C PHE A 72 -38.60 -46.97 9.53
N ASP A 73 -39.69 -46.26 9.23
CA ASP A 73 -41.06 -46.80 9.19
C ASP A 73 -41.40 -47.54 7.87
N GLY A 74 -40.43 -47.67 6.96
CA GLY A 74 -40.60 -48.29 5.64
C GLY A 74 -41.22 -47.38 4.58
N SER A 75 -41.58 -46.13 4.92
CA SER A 75 -42.15 -45.17 3.96
C SER A 75 -41.10 -44.59 3.00
N SER A 76 -41.56 -44.06 1.87
CA SER A 76 -40.71 -43.36 0.91
C SER A 76 -40.18 -42.03 1.50
N PRO A 77 -39.01 -41.54 1.03
CA PRO A 77 -38.44 -40.27 1.50
C PRO A 77 -39.40 -39.09 1.33
N PHE A 78 -39.39 -38.17 2.28
CA PHE A 78 -40.25 -36.98 2.23
C PHE A 78 -39.67 -35.92 1.30
N LEU A 79 -40.46 -35.45 0.34
CA LEU A 79 -40.05 -34.38 -0.58
C LEU A 79 -39.95 -33.03 0.15
N LEU A 80 -38.80 -32.37 -0.01
CA LEU A 80 -38.56 -31.01 0.47
C LEU A 80 -39.23 -30.01 -0.48
N GLN A 81 -40.12 -29.17 0.04
CA GLN A 81 -40.75 -28.08 -0.71
C GLN A 81 -39.81 -26.88 -0.81
N GLY A 82 -40.01 -26.02 -1.81
CA GLY A 82 -39.10 -24.88 -2.10
C GLY A 82 -38.86 -23.92 -0.92
N ASN A 83 -39.81 -23.79 0.00
CA ASN A 83 -39.67 -22.94 1.19
C ASN A 83 -38.88 -23.61 2.33
N GLN A 84 -38.53 -24.88 2.21
CA GLN A 84 -37.83 -25.66 3.24
C GLN A 84 -36.31 -25.74 3.01
N VAL A 85 -35.83 -25.26 1.86
CA VAL A 85 -34.39 -25.11 1.58
C VAL A 85 -34.15 -23.63 1.38
N THR A 86 -33.57 -22.98 2.38
CA THR A 86 -33.27 -21.55 2.33
C THR A 86 -31.76 -21.34 2.38
N SER A 87 -31.27 -20.37 1.61
CA SER A 87 -29.88 -19.93 1.71
C SER A 87 -29.85 -18.51 2.24
N ALA A 88 -29.00 -18.27 3.22
CA ALA A 88 -28.75 -16.96 3.78
C ALA A 88 -27.27 -16.63 3.64
N ARG A 89 -27.00 -15.40 3.17
CA ARG A 89 -25.64 -14.86 3.14
C ARG A 89 -25.35 -14.20 4.48
N GLN A 90 -24.40 -14.72 5.23
CA GLN A 90 -23.89 -14.08 6.45
C GLN A 90 -22.56 -13.39 6.14
N ILE A 91 -22.48 -12.11 6.48
CA ILE A 91 -21.26 -11.32 6.34
C ILE A 91 -20.65 -11.16 7.73
N ALA A 92 -19.46 -11.72 7.93
CA ALA A 92 -18.65 -11.48 9.11
C ALA A 92 -17.65 -10.36 8.81
N THR A 93 -17.50 -9.43 9.75
CA THR A 93 -16.48 -8.37 9.68
C THR A 93 -15.62 -8.40 10.93
N ALA A 94 -14.35 -8.10 10.78
CA ALA A 94 -13.41 -8.02 11.89
C ALA A 94 -12.33 -6.96 11.59
N ALA A 95 -11.75 -6.39 12.64
CA ALA A 95 -10.55 -5.57 12.52
C ALA A 95 -9.32 -6.47 12.41
N THR A 96 -8.36 -6.10 11.56
CA THR A 96 -7.05 -6.77 11.52
C THR A 96 -6.06 -6.06 12.44
N GLN A 97 -4.95 -6.74 12.77
CA GLN A 97 -3.83 -6.07 13.40
C GLN A 97 -3.15 -5.15 12.39
N THR A 98 -2.84 -3.92 12.79
CA THR A 98 -2.11 -2.95 11.98
C THR A 98 -0.75 -3.50 11.56
N ALA A 99 -0.45 -3.43 10.28
CA ALA A 99 0.89 -3.69 9.77
C ALA A 99 1.70 -2.39 9.86
N SER A 100 2.67 -2.34 10.77
CA SER A 100 3.34 -1.09 11.15
C SER A 100 4.86 -1.17 11.13
N PHE A 101 5.50 -0.11 10.63
CA PHE A 101 6.89 0.27 10.95
C PHE A 101 6.97 1.33 12.05
N PHE A 102 5.84 1.91 12.43
CA PHE A 102 5.75 2.94 13.45
C PHE A 102 4.72 2.54 14.52
N THR A 103 5.08 2.73 15.78
CA THR A 103 4.18 2.65 16.93
C THR A 103 3.65 4.03 17.27
N GLY A 104 2.52 4.10 17.98
CA GLY A 104 1.89 5.36 18.39
C GLY A 104 0.74 5.79 17.49
N SER A 105 0.31 7.03 17.67
CA SER A 105 -0.85 7.62 16.98
C SER A 105 -0.55 9.04 16.50
N THR A 106 -1.43 9.59 15.67
CA THR A 106 -1.36 10.93 15.07
C THR A 106 -0.60 11.95 15.92
N ASN A 107 0.48 12.48 15.33
CA ASN A 107 1.41 13.48 15.88
C ASN A 107 2.55 13.00 16.79
N ALA A 108 2.55 11.73 17.21
CA ALA A 108 3.62 11.13 18.01
C ALA A 108 3.87 9.67 17.59
N TYR A 109 4.45 9.50 16.40
CA TYR A 109 4.91 8.20 15.95
C TYR A 109 6.27 7.88 16.56
N ALA A 110 6.59 6.60 16.69
CA ALA A 110 7.93 6.15 17.04
C ALA A 110 8.29 4.93 16.19
N ILE A 111 9.53 4.84 15.70
CA ILE A 111 9.98 3.70 14.88
C ILE A 111 9.90 2.43 15.73
N ASP A 112 9.25 1.39 15.21
CA ASP A 112 9.05 0.11 15.91
C ASP A 112 10.38 -0.64 16.05
N GLN A 113 10.74 -0.91 17.30
CA GLN A 113 11.99 -1.58 17.67
C GLN A 113 12.04 -3.05 17.22
N ASN A 114 10.89 -3.66 16.94
CA ASN A 114 10.81 -5.04 16.47
C ASN A 114 10.99 -5.16 14.95
N LYS A 115 11.08 -4.03 14.22
CA LYS A 115 11.16 -4.03 12.75
C LYS A 115 12.56 -3.83 12.23
N TYR A 116 13.38 -2.97 12.81
CA TYR A 116 14.77 -2.81 12.36
C TYR A 116 15.69 -3.91 12.93
N LEU A 117 16.81 -4.18 12.27
CA LEU A 117 17.84 -5.14 12.73
C LEU A 117 18.59 -4.62 13.96
N GLY A 118 18.90 -3.32 13.92
CA GLY A 118 19.43 -2.59 15.05
C GLY A 118 19.56 -1.10 14.73
N ARG A 119 20.07 -0.34 15.70
CA ARG A 119 20.36 1.09 15.54
C ARG A 119 21.78 1.41 16.00
N ALA A 120 22.33 2.48 15.46
CA ALA A 120 23.59 3.07 15.93
C ALA A 120 23.50 4.60 15.89
N THR A 121 24.50 5.26 16.45
CA THR A 121 24.57 6.72 16.52
C THR A 121 25.63 7.28 15.60
N ILE A 122 25.30 8.37 14.92
CA ILE A 122 26.22 9.15 14.10
C ILE A 122 26.44 10.48 14.81
N THR A 123 27.70 10.87 14.98
CA THR A 123 28.08 12.18 15.50
C THR A 123 28.77 12.98 14.39
N TYR A 124 28.31 14.21 14.15
CA TYR A 124 28.86 15.07 13.10
C TYR A 124 28.94 16.54 13.53
N SER A 125 29.96 17.25 13.06
CA SER A 125 30.26 18.66 13.39
C SER A 125 31.08 19.31 12.26
N ALA A 126 31.36 20.63 12.31
CA ALA A 126 32.32 21.26 11.38
C ALA A 126 33.65 20.52 11.32
N THR A 127 34.11 20.04 12.47
CA THR A 127 35.44 19.47 12.64
C THR A 127 35.50 17.97 12.38
N THR A 128 34.35 17.30 12.26
CA THR A 128 34.29 15.83 12.15
C THR A 128 33.41 15.38 10.98
N SER A 129 34.09 14.74 10.03
CA SER A 129 33.68 13.60 9.16
C SER A 129 32.66 13.76 8.03
N LEU A 130 31.65 14.63 8.06
CA LEU A 130 30.66 14.68 6.97
C LEU A 130 30.97 15.77 5.93
N THR A 131 31.93 15.47 5.04
CA THR A 131 32.38 16.38 3.98
C THR A 131 31.71 16.14 2.62
N GLY A 132 30.55 15.47 2.60
CA GLY A 132 29.87 15.11 1.36
C GLY A 132 30.48 13.92 0.61
N GLY A 133 31.18 13.03 1.32
CA GLY A 133 31.71 11.77 0.76
C GLY A 133 30.75 10.59 0.94
N SER A 134 31.12 9.41 0.43
CA SER A 134 30.34 8.17 0.60
C SER A 134 30.69 7.39 1.88
N ILE A 135 31.56 7.93 2.74
CA ILE A 135 31.96 7.28 4.00
C ILE A 135 31.17 7.90 5.15
N LEU A 136 30.51 7.05 5.92
CA LEU A 136 29.78 7.41 7.12
C LEU A 136 30.46 6.79 8.34
N ASN A 137 30.85 7.63 9.29
CA ASN A 137 31.44 7.19 10.55
C ASN A 137 30.35 6.95 11.60
N VAL A 138 30.26 5.72 12.11
CA VAL A 138 29.24 5.29 13.07
C VAL A 138 29.90 4.79 14.35
N ASP A 139 29.35 5.16 15.51
CA ASP A 139 29.85 4.72 16.81
C ASP A 139 29.77 3.19 16.95
N ALA A 140 30.88 2.54 17.35
CA ALA A 140 30.96 1.08 17.49
C ALA A 140 30.14 0.52 18.67
N GLY A 141 29.60 1.36 19.57
CA GLY A 141 28.74 0.93 20.67
C GLY A 141 27.33 0.47 20.27
N GLY A 142 26.95 0.59 18.99
CA GLY A 142 25.64 0.23 18.44
C GLY A 142 25.59 -1.11 17.69
N TYR A 143 24.56 -1.28 16.85
CA TYR A 143 24.43 -2.44 15.97
C TYR A 143 25.59 -2.50 14.96
N SER A 144 26.21 -3.68 14.85
CA SER A 144 27.25 -3.95 13.84
C SER A 144 26.59 -4.25 12.49
N ALA A 145 26.59 -3.26 11.60
CA ALA A 145 26.06 -3.41 10.25
C ALA A 145 26.72 -4.56 9.49
N GLN A 146 26.02 -5.12 8.50
CA GLN A 146 26.57 -6.07 7.54
C GLN A 146 26.54 -5.47 6.13
N THR A 147 27.49 -5.89 5.29
CA THR A 147 27.47 -5.51 3.86
C THR A 147 26.14 -5.92 3.23
N GLY A 148 25.53 -5.00 2.49
CA GLY A 148 24.23 -5.16 1.87
C GLY A 148 23.06 -4.60 2.68
N ASN A 149 23.20 -4.35 4.00
CA ASN A 149 22.10 -3.78 4.79
C ASN A 149 21.67 -2.39 4.28
N LEU A 150 20.37 -2.11 4.42
CA LEU A 150 19.80 -0.78 4.19
C LEU A 150 19.96 0.07 5.44
N VAL A 151 20.25 1.35 5.26
CA VAL A 151 20.38 2.33 6.35
C VAL A 151 19.41 3.47 6.13
N TYR A 152 18.57 3.71 7.13
CA TYR A 152 17.66 4.86 7.19
C TYR A 152 18.22 5.90 8.16
N ILE A 153 18.43 7.13 7.68
CA ILE A 153 19.00 8.24 8.48
C ILE A 153 18.06 9.46 8.39
N PRO A 154 17.36 9.82 9.47
CA PRO A 154 16.67 11.10 9.59
C PRO A 154 17.69 12.20 9.91
N TRP A 155 18.13 12.93 8.89
CA TRP A 155 19.17 13.95 9.04
C TRP A 155 18.61 15.18 9.74
N SER A 156 19.15 15.52 10.92
CA SER A 156 18.82 16.77 11.61
C SER A 156 19.74 17.89 11.11
N PRO A 157 19.22 18.92 10.42
CA PRO A 157 20.05 20.05 10.00
C PRO A 157 20.60 20.77 11.22
N ILE A 158 21.85 21.20 11.12
CA ILE A 158 22.64 21.61 12.29
C ILE A 158 22.13 22.92 12.91
N GLN A 159 21.23 23.64 12.25
CA GLN A 159 20.52 24.78 12.85
C GLN A 159 19.55 24.39 13.98
N ASN A 160 19.35 23.10 14.23
CA ASN A 160 18.91 22.54 15.52
C ASN A 160 20.05 22.55 16.58
N SER A 161 21.00 23.49 16.50
CA SER A 161 22.16 23.65 17.37
C SER A 161 21.72 24.07 18.77
N GLY A 162 21.30 23.10 19.57
CA GLY A 162 20.75 23.31 20.90
C GLY A 162 19.83 22.20 21.37
N LEU A 163 19.35 21.34 20.47
CA LEU A 163 18.64 20.14 20.88
C LEU A 163 19.59 19.18 21.57
N THR A 164 19.29 18.88 22.83
CA THR A 164 19.95 17.80 23.54
C THR A 164 19.58 16.50 22.83
N TYR A 165 20.58 15.71 22.44
CA TYR A 165 20.34 14.38 21.89
C TYR A 165 19.51 13.56 22.88
N ILE A 166 18.35 13.09 22.42
CA ILE A 166 17.49 12.18 23.17
C ILE A 166 17.57 10.82 22.49
N ASN A 167 17.93 9.80 23.26
CA ASN A 167 18.05 8.43 22.76
C ASN A 167 16.67 7.74 22.64
N ASP A 168 15.76 8.33 21.88
CA ASP A 168 14.44 7.77 21.60
C ASP A 168 14.29 7.38 20.12
N THR A 169 13.15 6.78 19.79
CA THR A 169 12.78 6.43 18.41
C THR A 169 11.65 7.30 17.88
N ILE A 170 11.38 8.44 18.53
CA ILE A 170 10.20 9.26 18.28
C ILE A 170 10.39 10.06 16.98
N VAL A 171 9.38 9.98 16.13
CA VAL A 171 9.19 10.81 14.95
C VAL A 171 8.20 11.90 15.32
N LEU A 172 8.73 13.04 15.75
CA LEU A 172 7.93 14.21 16.15
C LEU A 172 7.29 14.84 14.93
N SER A 173 5.96 14.89 14.87
CA SER A 173 5.24 15.48 13.74
C SER A 173 5.56 16.97 13.53
N ALA A 174 5.89 17.71 14.59
CA ALA A 174 6.27 19.13 14.50
C ALA A 174 7.71 19.37 13.98
N ASN A 175 8.42 18.32 13.57
CA ASN A 175 9.83 18.39 13.17
C ASN A 175 10.04 17.75 11.78
N PRO A 176 9.64 18.42 10.69
CA PRO A 176 9.81 17.91 9.34
C PRO A 176 11.29 17.77 9.04
N THR A 177 11.75 16.52 8.90
CA THR A 177 13.18 16.18 8.79
C THR A 177 13.41 15.45 7.47
N ASN A 178 14.48 15.78 6.74
CA ASN A 178 14.81 15.05 5.53
C ASN A 178 15.45 13.71 5.89
N ALA A 179 14.80 12.62 5.50
CA ALA A 179 15.25 11.29 5.82
C ALA A 179 15.65 10.51 4.55
N LEU A 180 16.85 9.94 4.58
CA LEU A 180 17.48 9.35 3.41
C LEU A 180 17.79 7.87 3.63
N TRP A 181 17.66 7.10 2.55
CA TRP A 181 17.95 5.68 2.50
C TRP A 181 19.27 5.43 1.78
N TYR A 182 20.10 4.55 2.35
CA TYR A 182 21.38 4.16 1.79
C TYR A 182 21.54 2.64 1.83
N LYS A 183 22.49 2.12 1.04
CA LYS A 183 22.91 0.72 1.11
C LYS A 183 24.38 0.64 1.47
N VAL A 184 24.71 -0.23 2.43
CA VAL A 184 26.09 -0.43 2.89
C VAL A 184 26.84 -1.30 1.87
N SER A 185 27.85 -0.71 1.23
CA SER A 185 28.72 -1.39 0.26
C SER A 185 29.93 -2.06 0.92
N ALA A 186 30.52 -1.43 1.93
CA ALA A 186 31.65 -1.99 2.67
C ALA A 186 31.72 -1.46 4.10
N ILE A 187 32.41 -2.19 4.97
CA ILE A 187 32.59 -1.85 6.38
C ILE A 187 34.06 -2.01 6.72
N THR A 188 34.64 -0.98 7.32
CA THR A 188 36.03 -1.01 7.80
C THR A 188 36.12 -0.40 9.19
N THR A 189 37.10 -0.81 9.99
CA THR A 189 37.41 -0.12 11.24
C THR A 189 38.05 1.22 10.92
N SER A 190 37.56 2.30 11.52
CA SER A 190 38.10 3.63 11.24
C SER A 190 39.59 3.71 11.58
N ALA A 191 40.41 4.06 10.59
CA ALA A 191 41.82 4.35 10.80
C ALA A 191 42.02 5.69 11.53
N THR A 192 41.02 6.57 11.45
CA THR A 192 41.09 7.95 11.94
C THR A 192 40.54 8.09 13.36
N TYR A 193 39.50 7.33 13.71
CA TYR A 193 38.82 7.44 15.01
C TYR A 193 38.75 6.09 15.73
N PRO A 194 39.48 5.87 16.83
CA PRO A 194 39.45 4.61 17.55
C PRO A 194 38.06 4.35 18.16
N GLY A 195 37.50 3.16 17.93
CA GLY A 195 36.15 2.80 18.41
C GLY A 195 35.00 3.26 17.49
N VAL A 196 35.30 3.58 16.24
CA VAL A 196 34.32 3.99 15.21
C VAL A 196 34.42 3.06 14.00
N LEU A 197 33.28 2.76 13.36
CA LEU A 197 33.20 1.99 12.13
C LEU A 197 32.98 2.95 10.94
N ASP A 198 33.73 2.73 9.86
CA ASP A 198 33.60 3.44 8.59
C ASP A 198 32.72 2.59 7.66
N LEU A 199 31.49 3.06 7.45
CA LEU A 199 30.55 2.47 6.50
C LEU A 199 30.69 3.17 5.16
N THR A 200 31.10 2.44 4.13
CA THR A 200 31.04 2.93 2.75
C THR A 200 29.63 2.72 2.21
N LEU A 201 28.94 3.80 1.89
CA LEU A 201 27.58 3.82 1.37
C LEU A 201 27.57 3.86 -0.17
N ASP A 202 26.40 3.56 -0.74
CA ASP A 202 26.13 3.58 -2.18
C ASP A 202 26.26 4.97 -2.82
N ARG A 203 26.10 6.04 -2.02
CA ARG A 203 26.12 7.42 -2.51
C ARG A 203 26.62 8.41 -1.45
N PRO A 204 26.98 9.65 -1.85
CA PRO A 204 27.38 10.69 -0.93
C PRO A 204 26.32 11.04 0.13
N VAL A 205 26.76 11.25 1.37
CA VAL A 205 25.96 11.82 2.47
C VAL A 205 25.94 13.35 2.38
N PRO A 206 25.03 14.04 3.09
CA PRO A 206 25.04 15.51 3.15
C PRO A 206 26.37 16.09 3.67
N ASN A 207 26.71 17.31 3.24
CA ASN A 207 27.95 17.98 3.62
C ASN A 207 27.71 19.01 4.74
N PHE A 208 28.21 18.69 5.92
CA PHE A 208 28.03 19.47 7.15
C PHE A 208 29.32 20.13 7.67
N SER A 209 30.37 20.19 6.83
CA SER A 209 31.72 20.62 7.20
C SER A 209 31.90 22.06 7.72
N ASN A 210 30.96 22.98 7.49
CA ASN A 210 31.10 24.40 7.86
C ASN A 210 30.33 24.80 9.14
N THR A 211 30.04 23.85 10.03
CA THR A 211 29.10 24.07 11.16
C THR A 211 29.71 24.13 12.57
N GLY A 212 29.52 25.22 13.31
CA GLY A 212 30.18 25.44 14.60
C GLY A 212 29.77 24.53 15.78
N THR A 213 28.83 23.59 15.62
CA THR A 213 28.30 22.75 16.73
C THR A 213 28.19 21.27 16.35
N SER A 214 28.34 20.38 17.33
CA SER A 214 28.22 18.92 17.15
C SER A 214 26.77 18.47 17.30
N GLN A 215 26.32 17.60 16.40
CA GLN A 215 25.00 16.96 16.41
C GLN A 215 25.15 15.44 16.53
N VAL A 216 24.16 14.79 17.13
CA VAL A 216 24.08 13.34 17.24
C VAL A 216 22.71 12.90 16.75
N VAL A 217 22.66 11.90 15.87
CA VAL A 217 21.41 11.31 15.35
C VAL A 217 21.47 9.78 15.36
N ASN A 218 20.30 9.16 15.42
CA ASN A 218 20.17 7.71 15.28
C ASN A 218 20.10 7.32 13.81
N CYS A 219 20.83 6.28 13.41
CA CYS A 219 20.64 5.56 12.16
C CYS A 219 20.04 4.18 12.42
N TYR A 220 19.15 3.75 11.53
CA TYR A 220 18.40 2.50 11.67
C TYR A 220 18.75 1.55 10.53
N PHE A 221 19.04 0.29 10.85
CA PHE A 221 19.46 -0.72 9.88
C PHE A 221 18.32 -1.67 9.55
N TYR A 222 18.10 -1.91 8.26
CA TYR A 222 17.06 -2.79 7.72
C TYR A 222 17.65 -3.85 6.79
N PRO A 223 16.99 -5.02 6.64
CA PRO A 223 17.37 -6.00 5.64
C PRO A 223 17.11 -5.47 4.22
N ASP A 224 17.98 -5.80 3.26
CA ASP A 224 17.86 -5.42 1.83
C ASP A 224 16.69 -6.14 1.16
N ASN A 225 16.72 -7.47 1.15
CA ASN A 225 15.59 -8.29 0.72
C ASN A 225 14.67 -8.60 1.90
N GLY A 226 13.99 -7.57 2.39
CA GLY A 226 13.04 -7.72 3.49
C GLY A 226 11.89 -8.68 3.17
N ILE A 227 11.57 -8.88 1.89
CA ILE A 227 10.45 -9.72 1.44
C ILE A 227 10.81 -11.20 1.57
N GLU A 228 11.84 -11.68 0.87
CA GLU A 228 12.09 -13.12 0.75
C GLU A 228 13.02 -13.63 1.85
N ASP A 229 13.98 -12.81 2.29
CA ASP A 229 15.07 -13.28 3.16
C ASP A 229 14.84 -12.96 4.65
N TYR A 230 13.92 -12.04 4.97
CA TYR A 230 13.69 -11.61 6.36
C TYR A 230 12.23 -11.63 6.80
N TYR A 231 11.43 -10.60 6.50
CA TYR A 231 10.07 -10.48 7.01
C TYR A 231 9.12 -11.50 6.42
N GLY A 232 9.28 -11.89 5.15
CA GLY A 232 8.44 -12.88 4.47
C GLY A 232 9.06 -14.26 4.31
N SER A 233 10.22 -14.52 4.93
CA SER A 233 11.03 -15.76 4.83
C SER A 233 10.47 -16.99 5.55
N ALA A 234 9.25 -16.93 6.10
CA ALA A 234 8.68 -17.94 6.99
C ALA A 234 9.40 -18.15 8.35
N ALA A 235 10.48 -17.42 8.66
CA ALA A 235 11.21 -17.59 9.91
C ALA A 235 10.41 -17.18 11.15
N THR A 236 9.36 -16.35 10.98
CA THR A 236 8.43 -15.96 12.05
C THR A 236 7.00 -16.43 11.72
N LEU A 237 6.24 -16.85 12.74
CA LEU A 237 4.87 -17.38 12.61
C LEU A 237 3.83 -16.37 12.07
N SER A 238 4.15 -15.08 12.05
CA SER A 238 3.26 -14.02 11.59
C SER A 238 4.08 -12.87 10.99
N THR A 239 3.98 -12.69 9.68
CA THR A 239 4.68 -11.63 8.95
C THR A 239 3.78 -10.39 8.93
N SER A 240 4.18 -9.31 9.61
CA SER A 240 3.32 -8.12 9.78
C SER A 240 3.77 -6.93 8.91
N VAL A 241 4.50 -7.20 7.85
CA VAL A 241 5.07 -6.18 6.95
C VAL A 241 4.46 -6.33 5.57
N TRP A 242 4.11 -5.19 4.96
CA TRP A 242 3.61 -5.12 3.60
C TRP A 242 4.72 -4.76 2.62
N ASN A 243 4.61 -5.34 1.43
CA ASN A 243 5.60 -5.19 0.38
C ASN A 243 5.17 -4.07 -0.56
N MET A 244 6.16 -3.37 -1.10
CA MET A 244 5.95 -2.32 -2.09
C MET A 244 6.85 -2.58 -3.27
N SER A 245 6.26 -2.61 -4.47
CA SER A 245 7.02 -2.66 -5.72
C SER A 245 6.70 -1.44 -6.56
N ILE A 246 7.67 -0.56 -6.80
CA ILE A 246 7.48 0.61 -7.68
C ILE A 246 7.86 0.22 -9.10
N VAL A 247 6.84 -0.15 -9.87
CA VAL A 247 6.94 -0.62 -11.24
C VAL A 247 6.98 0.57 -12.18
N ARG A 248 8.11 0.74 -12.88
CA ARG A 248 8.29 1.77 -13.91
C ARG A 248 8.27 1.11 -15.29
N THR A 249 7.43 1.61 -16.19
CA THR A 249 7.42 1.18 -17.60
C THR A 249 8.09 2.16 -18.53
N ASN A 250 8.58 3.28 -17.99
CA ASN A 250 9.39 4.23 -18.72
C ASN A 250 10.66 4.53 -17.92
N THR A 251 11.73 4.85 -18.63
CA THR A 251 12.99 5.26 -18.01
C THR A 251 12.82 6.65 -17.39
N VAL A 252 13.49 6.89 -16.26
CA VAL A 252 13.42 8.18 -15.55
C VAL A 252 14.10 9.25 -16.40
N GLU A 253 13.51 10.44 -16.47
CA GLU A 253 14.00 11.54 -17.31
C GLU A 253 15.45 11.91 -16.95
N GLY A 254 16.27 12.13 -17.98
CA GLY A 254 17.70 12.41 -17.82
C GLY A 254 18.58 11.18 -17.62
N SER A 255 18.03 9.96 -17.57
CA SER A 255 18.86 8.76 -17.51
C SER A 255 19.77 8.64 -18.74
N VAL A 256 21.03 8.28 -18.53
CA VAL A 256 22.00 8.12 -19.60
C VAL A 256 21.76 6.78 -20.32
N VAL A 257 21.58 6.86 -21.65
CA VAL A 257 21.36 5.69 -22.51
C VAL A 257 22.48 4.66 -22.31
N GLY A 258 22.10 3.42 -22.02
CA GLY A 258 23.04 2.30 -21.82
C GLY A 258 23.65 2.18 -20.42
N SER A 259 23.45 3.15 -19.51
CA SER A 259 23.95 3.08 -18.13
C SER A 259 22.87 2.65 -17.13
N SER A 260 21.64 3.14 -17.30
CA SER A 260 20.51 2.85 -16.41
C SER A 260 19.22 3.06 -17.20
N GLY A 261 18.34 2.06 -17.21
CA GLY A 261 17.06 2.11 -17.93
C GLY A 261 15.99 1.26 -17.26
N PHE A 262 14.73 1.42 -17.66
CA PHE A 262 13.62 0.71 -17.01
C PHE A 262 13.74 -0.82 -17.05
N THR A 263 14.48 -1.38 -18.02
CA THR A 263 14.78 -2.81 -18.13
C THR A 263 15.75 -3.33 -17.07
N THR A 264 16.51 -2.44 -16.41
CA THR A 264 17.48 -2.74 -15.35
C THR A 264 16.94 -2.46 -13.95
N TYR A 265 15.71 -1.94 -13.84
CA TYR A 265 15.06 -1.64 -12.56
C TYR A 265 14.48 -2.92 -11.94
N GLY A 266 14.67 -3.16 -10.65
CA GLY A 266 14.34 -4.49 -10.08
C GLY A 266 12.86 -4.84 -10.05
N SER A 267 11.96 -3.85 -10.09
CA SER A 267 10.51 -4.10 -10.18
C SER A 267 10.02 -4.35 -11.61
N VAL A 268 10.91 -4.50 -12.61
CA VAL A 268 10.52 -4.76 -14.01
C VAL A 268 9.71 -6.04 -14.18
N GLN A 269 9.94 -7.06 -13.34
CA GLN A 269 9.18 -8.32 -13.36
C GLN A 269 7.68 -8.13 -13.10
N TYR A 270 7.29 -7.07 -12.41
CA TYR A 270 5.90 -6.73 -12.12
C TYR A 270 5.27 -5.82 -13.18
N ALA A 271 5.97 -5.52 -14.28
CA ALA A 271 5.43 -4.69 -15.39
C ALA A 271 4.11 -5.23 -15.96
N GLY A 272 3.93 -6.56 -15.99
CA GLY A 272 2.67 -7.19 -16.40
C GLY A 272 1.47 -6.81 -15.52
N ALA A 273 1.69 -6.54 -14.23
CA ALA A 273 0.63 -6.13 -13.31
C ALA A 273 0.08 -4.75 -13.66
N LYS A 274 0.92 -3.80 -14.12
CA LYS A 274 0.44 -2.51 -14.61
C LYS A 274 -0.56 -2.69 -15.76
N HIS A 275 -0.24 -3.55 -16.72
CA HIS A 275 -1.12 -3.86 -17.85
C HIS A 275 -2.41 -4.56 -17.39
N PHE A 276 -2.32 -5.47 -16.42
CA PHE A 276 -3.48 -6.16 -15.86
C PHE A 276 -4.54 -5.20 -15.30
N PHE A 277 -4.10 -4.14 -14.60
CA PHE A 277 -5.00 -3.10 -14.08
C PHE A 277 -5.44 -2.06 -15.11
N GLY A 278 -5.14 -2.26 -16.39
CA GLY A 278 -5.55 -1.36 -17.46
C GLY A 278 -4.99 0.06 -17.33
N PHE A 279 -3.90 0.23 -16.59
CA PHE A 279 -3.24 1.53 -16.50
C PHE A 279 -2.67 1.89 -17.87
N SER A 280 -3.12 3.01 -18.42
CA SER A 280 -2.71 3.50 -19.74
C SER A 280 -1.23 3.87 -19.78
N SER A 281 -0.76 4.22 -20.99
CA SER A 281 0.55 4.85 -21.18
C SER A 281 0.76 6.00 -20.20
N ASP A 282 -0.27 6.82 -19.94
CA ASP A 282 -0.23 8.10 -19.20
C ASP A 282 0.38 8.01 -17.79
N THR A 283 0.37 6.82 -17.18
CA THR A 283 0.98 6.57 -15.87
C THR A 283 2.36 5.95 -16.02
N LYS A 284 3.44 6.73 -15.92
CA LYS A 284 4.80 6.23 -16.17
C LYS A 284 5.24 5.14 -15.19
N ALA A 285 4.81 5.27 -13.94
CA ALA A 285 5.07 4.35 -12.86
C ALA A 285 3.81 4.03 -12.05
N VAL A 286 3.76 2.85 -11.46
CA VAL A 286 2.73 2.45 -10.49
C VAL A 286 3.40 1.78 -9.28
N GLY A 287 2.98 2.15 -8.08
CA GLY A 287 3.43 1.53 -6.83
C GLY A 287 2.42 0.50 -6.38
N ILE A 288 2.79 -0.78 -6.41
CA ILE A 288 1.90 -1.87 -6.01
C ILE A 288 2.20 -2.21 -4.55
N ILE A 289 1.20 -2.07 -3.70
CA ILE A 289 1.25 -2.43 -2.29
C ILE A 289 0.51 -3.76 -2.12
N HIS A 290 1.26 -4.79 -1.74
CA HIS A 290 0.76 -6.16 -1.68
C HIS A 290 1.27 -6.91 -0.46
N PHE A 291 0.51 -7.93 -0.07
CA PHE A 291 0.85 -8.84 1.00
C PHE A 291 1.03 -10.24 0.41
N SER A 292 2.26 -10.57 0.03
CA SER A 292 2.62 -11.84 -0.63
C SER A 292 3.67 -12.63 0.14
N ASN A 293 3.68 -12.49 1.46
CA ASN A 293 4.68 -13.15 2.31
C ASN A 293 4.39 -14.64 2.46
N GLU A 294 5.44 -15.45 2.59
CA GLU A 294 5.33 -16.87 2.89
C GLU A 294 4.70 -17.06 4.29
N TYR A 295 3.79 -18.01 4.44
CA TYR A 295 3.08 -18.33 5.70
C TYR A 295 2.21 -17.21 6.30
N SER A 296 1.57 -16.42 5.46
CA SER A 296 0.61 -15.37 5.86
C SER A 296 -0.71 -15.87 6.46
N GLY A 297 -1.00 -17.18 6.42
CA GLY A 297 -2.29 -17.73 6.87
C GLY A 297 -3.50 -17.04 6.22
N ASN A 298 -4.65 -17.03 6.91
CA ASN A 298 -5.84 -16.30 6.47
C ASN A 298 -5.95 -14.89 7.10
N THR A 299 -4.81 -14.19 7.25
CA THR A 299 -4.72 -12.90 7.98
C THR A 299 -5.71 -11.85 7.46
N TYR A 300 -5.94 -11.82 6.15
CA TYR A 300 -6.80 -10.84 5.49
C TYR A 300 -8.14 -11.40 4.98
N ALA A 301 -8.53 -12.59 5.45
CA ALA A 301 -9.75 -13.27 5.03
C ALA A 301 -9.93 -13.28 3.49
N GLU A 302 -11.19 -13.14 3.04
CA GLU A 302 -11.55 -13.13 1.62
C GLU A 302 -11.29 -11.78 0.96
N GLN A 303 -11.73 -10.68 1.59
CA GLN A 303 -11.61 -9.33 1.04
C GLN A 303 -11.48 -8.27 2.12
N PHE A 304 -10.98 -7.10 1.74
CA PHE A 304 -11.04 -5.91 2.59
C PHE A 304 -12.47 -5.38 2.68
N MET A 305 -12.80 -4.84 3.84
CA MET A 305 -14.00 -4.04 4.01
C MET A 305 -13.80 -2.70 3.31
N GLU A 306 -14.73 -2.33 2.44
CA GLU A 306 -14.71 -1.02 1.78
C GLU A 306 -14.74 0.12 2.80
N LYS A 307 -14.04 1.23 2.50
CA LYS A 307 -13.97 2.45 3.35
C LYS A 307 -13.17 2.29 4.64
N SER A 308 -12.46 1.18 4.80
CA SER A 308 -11.66 0.90 6.00
C SER A 308 -10.15 0.97 5.78
N PHE A 309 -9.70 1.14 4.53
CA PHE A 309 -8.28 1.12 4.21
C PHE A 309 -7.66 2.48 4.55
N VAL A 310 -6.67 2.47 5.42
CA VAL A 310 -5.89 3.64 5.81
C VAL A 310 -4.41 3.33 5.71
N LEU A 311 -3.67 4.16 4.97
CA LEU A 311 -2.22 4.08 4.86
C LEU A 311 -1.59 5.38 5.35
N THR A 312 -0.77 5.29 6.39
CA THR A 312 -0.05 6.42 6.99
C THR A 312 1.44 6.31 6.72
N LEU A 313 2.03 7.38 6.20
CA LEU A 313 3.46 7.58 5.93
C LEU A 313 3.94 8.77 6.78
N PRO A 314 4.37 8.55 8.04
CA PRO A 314 4.68 9.63 8.99
C PRO A 314 5.84 10.55 8.60
N THR A 315 6.76 10.06 7.75
CA THR A 315 8.01 10.75 7.44
C THR A 315 7.96 11.57 6.15
N ILE A 316 6.82 11.59 5.45
CA ILE A 316 6.68 12.28 4.16
C ILE A 316 6.23 13.72 4.36
N MET A 317 6.94 14.66 3.75
CA MET A 317 6.53 16.06 3.63
C MET A 317 5.67 16.24 2.38
N TRP A 318 4.36 16.17 2.55
CA TRP A 318 3.38 16.25 1.47
C TRP A 318 3.05 17.71 1.10
N HIS A 319 3.28 18.13 -0.15
CA HIS A 319 3.11 19.53 -0.56
C HIS A 319 1.65 19.99 -0.52
N ASN A 320 0.69 19.08 -0.73
CA ASN A 320 -0.74 19.41 -0.78
C ASN A 320 -1.42 19.34 0.61
N VAL A 321 -0.77 19.89 1.64
CA VAL A 321 -1.34 20.00 3.01
C VAL A 321 -2.24 21.22 3.19
N GLY A 322 -2.14 22.22 2.32
CA GLY A 322 -2.94 23.46 2.38
C GLY A 322 -2.39 24.55 3.31
N ASP A 323 -1.23 24.32 3.94
CA ASP A 323 -0.52 25.32 4.75
C ASP A 323 0.14 26.41 3.89
N ASP A 324 0.45 27.54 4.52
CA ASP A 324 1.16 28.65 3.87
C ASP A 324 2.61 28.29 3.51
N ASN A 325 3.09 28.90 2.43
CA ASN A 325 4.45 28.72 1.92
C ASN A 325 5.51 28.94 3.02
N GLY A 326 6.31 27.89 3.27
CA GLY A 326 7.40 27.88 4.23
C GLY A 326 7.03 27.91 5.71
N GLN A 327 5.75 27.76 6.06
CA GLN A 327 5.25 27.84 7.44
C GLN A 327 4.82 26.49 8.05
N ALA A 328 4.72 25.43 7.24
CA ALA A 328 4.24 24.14 7.74
C ALA A 328 5.21 23.54 8.77
N SER A 329 4.62 22.97 9.83
CA SER A 329 5.37 22.33 10.92
C SER A 329 4.95 20.89 11.15
N SER A 330 3.68 20.53 10.91
CA SER A 330 3.19 19.15 10.99
C SER A 330 3.41 18.43 9.67
N TYR A 331 4.18 17.34 9.66
CA TYR A 331 4.37 16.46 8.49
C TYR A 331 3.85 15.04 8.70
N GLY A 332 3.76 14.29 7.60
CA GLY A 332 3.16 12.97 7.51
C GLY A 332 1.98 12.99 6.52
N LEU A 333 1.87 11.93 5.72
CA LEU A 333 0.77 11.74 4.78
C LEU A 333 -0.11 10.58 5.25
N THR A 334 -1.41 10.81 5.40
CA THR A 334 -2.37 9.71 5.62
C THR A 334 -3.38 9.67 4.49
N MET A 335 -3.65 8.45 4.02
CA MET A 335 -4.39 8.18 2.80
C MET A 335 -5.58 7.28 3.11
N TYR A 336 -6.74 7.57 2.52
CA TYR A 336 -8.01 6.94 2.85
C TYR A 336 -8.79 6.51 1.60
N ASP A 337 -9.52 5.39 1.68
CA ASP A 337 -10.49 4.93 0.66
C ASP A 337 -11.97 5.23 1.03
N SER A 338 -12.16 6.04 2.09
CA SER A 338 -13.46 6.27 2.73
C SER A 338 -14.44 7.06 1.88
N TYR A 339 -13.95 7.99 1.06
CA TYR A 339 -14.76 8.88 0.24
C TYR A 339 -15.09 8.28 -1.14
N GLY A 340 -16.30 8.56 -1.66
CA GLY A 340 -16.72 8.24 -3.03
C GLY A 340 -17.56 6.97 -3.18
N ASP A 341 -17.75 6.52 -4.41
CA ASP A 341 -18.42 5.26 -4.74
C ASP A 341 -17.42 4.18 -5.16
N SER A 342 -17.87 2.94 -5.23
CA SER A 342 -17.07 1.82 -5.74
C SER A 342 -17.20 1.75 -7.27
N TYR A 343 -16.07 1.70 -7.96
CA TYR A 343 -15.98 1.66 -9.42
C TYR A 343 -15.64 0.25 -9.90
N TYR A 344 -16.01 -0.06 -11.14
CA TYR A 344 -15.66 -1.32 -11.78
C TYR A 344 -14.47 -1.13 -12.74
N ASP A 345 -13.41 -1.91 -12.53
CA ASP A 345 -12.29 -2.01 -13.43
C ASP A 345 -12.56 -3.13 -14.46
N VAL A 346 -12.76 -2.74 -15.72
CA VAL A 346 -13.02 -3.69 -16.81
C VAL A 346 -11.80 -4.53 -17.17
N SER A 347 -10.58 -4.03 -16.93
CA SER A 347 -9.34 -4.73 -17.28
C SER A 347 -9.01 -5.79 -16.24
N ALA A 348 -9.08 -5.42 -14.96
CA ALA A 348 -8.85 -6.35 -13.85
C ALA A 348 -10.10 -7.16 -13.45
N ASN A 349 -11.25 -6.88 -14.06
CA ASN A 349 -12.53 -7.54 -13.82
C ASN A 349 -12.94 -7.56 -12.33
N THR A 350 -12.71 -6.44 -11.64
CA THR A 350 -12.90 -6.31 -10.19
C THR A 350 -13.31 -4.89 -9.82
N THR A 351 -13.75 -4.69 -8.57
CA THR A 351 -14.13 -3.37 -8.06
C THR A 351 -12.97 -2.69 -7.35
N PHE A 352 -12.90 -1.37 -7.47
CA PHE A 352 -11.92 -0.54 -6.78
C PHE A 352 -12.55 0.75 -6.22
N ARG A 353 -11.87 1.36 -5.27
CA ARG A 353 -12.16 2.71 -4.77
C ARG A 353 -10.93 3.60 -4.90
N PHE A 354 -11.13 4.89 -5.07
CA PHE A 354 -10.02 5.84 -5.13
C PHE A 354 -9.39 6.01 -3.75
N LEU A 355 -8.07 5.93 -3.70
CA LEU A 355 -7.27 6.33 -2.55
C LEU A 355 -7.03 7.84 -2.63
N ARG A 356 -7.26 8.56 -1.53
CA ARG A 356 -7.15 10.02 -1.47
C ARG A 356 -6.30 10.47 -0.30
N ASP A 357 -5.70 11.66 -0.41
CA ASP A 357 -4.94 12.32 0.66
C ASP A 357 -5.81 12.92 1.78
N GLY A 358 -7.06 12.48 1.88
CA GLY A 358 -8.02 12.88 2.91
C GLY A 358 -9.40 12.22 2.69
N ILE A 359 -10.37 12.61 3.50
CA ILE A 359 -11.70 11.98 3.56
C ILE A 359 -12.80 12.72 2.76
N GLY A 360 -12.44 13.78 2.04
CA GLY A 360 -13.36 14.66 1.32
C GLY A 360 -13.31 14.52 -0.21
N SER A 361 -14.24 15.20 -0.88
CA SER A 361 -14.36 15.24 -2.34
C SER A 361 -13.25 16.03 -3.04
N THR A 362 -12.76 17.07 -2.37
CA THR A 362 -11.73 18.00 -2.86
C THR A 362 -10.32 17.46 -2.66
N ASN A 363 -10.15 16.36 -1.93
CA ASN A 363 -8.87 15.72 -1.70
C ASN A 363 -8.30 15.09 -2.97
N LYS A 364 -6.98 15.16 -3.13
CA LYS A 364 -6.27 14.68 -4.32
C LYS A 364 -6.36 13.16 -4.39
N ILE A 365 -6.68 12.65 -5.58
CA ILE A 365 -6.63 11.22 -5.88
C ILE A 365 -5.18 10.83 -6.09
N ILE A 366 -4.73 9.82 -5.35
CA ILE A 366 -3.34 9.38 -5.32
C ILE A 366 -3.18 7.92 -5.75
N GLY A 367 -4.28 7.17 -5.82
CA GLY A 367 -4.26 5.76 -6.18
C GLY A 367 -5.63 5.09 -6.19
N ARG A 368 -5.61 3.75 -6.18
CA ARG A 368 -6.78 2.86 -6.15
C ARG A 368 -6.59 1.75 -5.13
N VAL A 369 -7.65 1.35 -4.45
CA VAL A 369 -7.67 0.18 -3.55
C VAL A 369 -8.58 -0.88 -4.14
N TYR A 370 -8.06 -2.10 -4.29
CA TYR A 370 -8.77 -3.26 -4.82
C TYR A 370 -9.10 -4.22 -3.68
N HIS A 371 -10.28 -4.07 -3.07
CA HIS A 371 -10.68 -4.79 -1.85
C HIS A 371 -10.71 -6.30 -2.02
N LYS A 372 -11.21 -6.78 -3.16
CA LYS A 372 -11.29 -8.22 -3.49
C LYS A 372 -9.92 -8.84 -3.76
N LEU A 373 -8.98 -8.05 -4.27
CA LEU A 373 -7.61 -8.51 -4.56
C LEU A 373 -6.67 -8.31 -3.36
N LYS A 374 -7.15 -7.69 -2.27
CA LYS A 374 -6.39 -7.41 -1.06
C LYS A 374 -5.11 -6.62 -1.32
N MET A 375 -5.20 -5.59 -2.16
CA MET A 375 -4.06 -4.79 -2.59
C MET A 375 -4.43 -3.32 -2.83
N ALA A 376 -3.43 -2.45 -2.82
CA ALA A 376 -3.56 -1.06 -3.20
C ALA A 376 -2.53 -0.69 -4.26
N VAL A 377 -2.88 0.25 -5.13
CA VAL A 377 -2.00 0.75 -6.19
C VAL A 377 -1.92 2.27 -6.10
N ILE A 378 -0.71 2.80 -5.95
CA ILE A 378 -0.40 4.23 -5.98
C ILE A 378 -0.06 4.64 -7.40
N THR A 379 -0.73 5.68 -7.89
CA THR A 379 -0.55 6.20 -9.27
C THR A 379 0.04 7.60 -9.31
N ASP A 380 0.12 8.30 -8.18
CA ASP A 380 0.73 9.63 -8.11
C ASP A 380 2.26 9.55 -8.28
N GLN A 381 2.78 10.17 -9.33
CA GLN A 381 4.20 10.02 -9.72
C GLN A 381 5.18 10.67 -8.73
N GLU A 382 4.78 11.77 -8.08
CA GLU A 382 5.61 12.43 -7.08
C GLU A 382 5.65 11.65 -5.77
N LEU A 383 4.51 11.09 -5.35
CA LEU A 383 4.47 10.22 -4.18
C LEU A 383 5.34 8.98 -4.40
N LEU A 384 5.28 8.35 -5.58
CA LEU A 384 6.17 7.24 -5.96
C LEU A 384 7.65 7.65 -5.96
N THR A 385 7.94 8.90 -6.30
CA THR A 385 9.30 9.44 -6.28
C THR A 385 9.80 9.63 -4.86
N VAL A 386 8.97 10.12 -3.95
CA VAL A 386 9.34 10.27 -2.55
C VAL A 386 9.45 8.92 -1.81
N MET A 387 8.65 7.93 -2.22
CA MET A 387 8.73 6.58 -1.67
C MET A 387 9.90 5.76 -2.21
N THR A 388 10.54 6.16 -3.32
CA THR A 388 11.74 5.47 -3.80
C THR A 388 12.95 5.80 -2.93
N TYR A 389 13.71 4.78 -2.55
CA TYR A 389 14.95 4.98 -1.79
C TYR A 389 15.98 5.81 -2.57
N LYS A 390 15.90 5.84 -3.90
CA LYS A 390 16.90 6.47 -4.76
C LYS A 390 16.70 7.98 -4.98
N SER A 391 15.54 8.56 -4.66
CA SER A 391 15.24 9.98 -4.95
C SER A 391 16.08 11.00 -4.18
N ASN A 392 16.71 10.57 -3.09
CA ASN A 392 17.49 11.43 -2.19
C ASN A 392 16.66 12.56 -1.54
N ARG A 393 15.34 12.36 -1.39
CA ARG A 393 14.42 13.27 -0.71
C ARG A 393 13.19 12.53 -0.16
N ASN A 394 12.63 13.01 0.95
CA ASN A 394 11.33 12.56 1.48
C ASN A 394 10.21 13.62 1.38
N TYR A 395 10.42 14.70 0.63
CA TYR A 395 9.44 15.76 0.38
C TYR A 395 8.97 15.73 -1.07
N THR A 396 7.68 15.97 -1.28
CA THR A 396 7.10 16.03 -2.64
C THR A 396 7.21 17.42 -3.23
N LEU A 397 7.29 17.48 -4.56
CA LEU A 397 7.36 18.71 -5.32
C LEU A 397 6.01 18.98 -6.02
N PRO A 398 5.49 20.23 -5.99
CA PRO A 398 4.25 20.61 -6.65
C PRO A 398 4.36 20.58 -8.18
N GLU A 399 3.23 20.34 -8.86
CA GLU A 399 3.12 20.39 -10.32
C GLU A 399 3.17 21.83 -10.85
N LEU A 400 3.78 22.01 -12.03
CA LEU A 400 3.83 23.30 -12.74
C LEU A 400 2.55 23.54 -13.54
N SER A 401 2.00 24.75 -13.48
CA SER A 401 0.93 25.18 -14.39
C SER A 401 1.56 25.83 -15.63
N VAL A 402 1.33 25.23 -16.79
CA VAL A 402 1.92 25.63 -18.08
C VAL A 402 0.89 26.32 -18.96
N SER A 403 1.30 27.36 -19.67
CA SER A 403 0.47 28.08 -20.64
C SER A 403 1.32 28.71 -21.75
N LEU A 404 0.68 29.06 -22.87
CA LEU A 404 1.33 29.82 -23.94
C LEU A 404 1.00 31.31 -23.82
N VAL A 405 2.00 32.17 -24.01
CA VAL A 405 1.84 33.62 -23.99
C VAL A 405 2.45 34.26 -25.24
N GLY A 406 1.86 35.35 -25.72
CA GLY A 406 2.28 36.04 -26.94
C GLY A 406 3.42 37.05 -26.77
N ASN A 407 3.80 37.38 -25.53
CA ASN A 407 4.81 38.40 -25.25
C ASN A 407 5.94 37.80 -24.38
N PRO A 408 7.20 38.22 -24.61
CA PRO A 408 8.32 37.82 -23.76
C PRO A 408 8.22 38.46 -22.37
N LYS A 409 9.08 37.99 -21.46
CA LYS A 409 9.18 38.56 -20.12
C LYS A 409 9.64 40.01 -20.17
N TYR A 410 8.91 40.91 -19.50
CA TYR A 410 9.34 42.30 -19.32
C TYR A 410 10.76 42.35 -18.71
N PRO A 411 11.68 43.19 -19.20
CA PRO A 411 11.48 44.31 -20.14
C PRO A 411 11.67 43.98 -21.63
N LEU A 412 11.86 42.70 -21.99
CA LEU A 412 12.09 42.32 -23.38
C LEU A 412 10.85 42.59 -24.24
N THR A 413 11.08 42.87 -25.52
CA THR A 413 10.04 43.01 -26.54
C THR A 413 10.16 41.89 -27.57
N THR A 414 9.12 41.66 -28.37
CA THR A 414 9.11 40.65 -29.44
C THR A 414 10.14 40.88 -30.55
N SER A 415 10.78 42.07 -30.59
CA SER A 415 11.93 42.34 -31.48
C SER A 415 13.27 41.84 -30.92
N GLN A 416 13.32 41.49 -29.63
CA GLN A 416 14.55 41.17 -28.90
C GLN A 416 14.60 39.71 -28.41
N ALA A 417 13.47 39.01 -28.40
CA ALA A 417 13.36 37.63 -27.97
C ALA A 417 12.36 36.87 -28.84
N THR A 418 12.68 35.62 -29.14
CA THR A 418 11.86 34.74 -29.99
C THR A 418 11.11 33.75 -29.13
N GLY A 419 9.84 33.46 -29.45
CA GLY A 419 9.09 32.44 -28.74
C GLY A 419 9.69 31.04 -28.91
N LEU A 420 9.62 30.23 -27.85
CA LEU A 420 10.09 28.85 -27.88
C LEU A 420 9.11 27.94 -28.65
N CYS A 421 7.81 28.09 -28.39
CA CYS A 421 6.76 27.15 -28.71
C CYS A 421 6.25 27.29 -30.15
N SER A 422 6.92 26.62 -31.11
CA SER A 422 6.47 26.55 -32.50
C SER A 422 5.39 25.49 -32.74
N SER A 423 4.50 25.76 -33.69
CA SER A 423 3.52 24.79 -34.20
C SER A 423 4.21 23.54 -34.78
N GLY A 424 3.69 22.35 -34.47
CA GLY A 424 4.26 21.06 -34.88
C GLY A 424 5.23 20.42 -33.89
N ASN A 425 5.49 21.08 -32.76
CA ASN A 425 6.28 20.55 -31.65
C ASN A 425 5.44 20.48 -30.36
N THR A 426 5.67 19.43 -29.58
CA THR A 426 5.14 19.22 -28.22
C THR A 426 6.27 19.43 -27.22
N TYR A 427 5.99 20.15 -26.15
CA TYR A 427 6.94 20.49 -25.11
C TYR A 427 6.54 19.78 -23.81
N PHE A 428 7.49 19.04 -23.24
CA PHE A 428 7.37 18.44 -21.92
C PHE A 428 8.18 19.25 -20.93
N VAL A 429 7.58 19.55 -19.79
CA VAL A 429 8.12 20.51 -18.83
C VAL A 429 8.11 19.92 -17.44
N THR A 430 9.24 20.07 -16.75
CA THR A 430 9.37 19.84 -15.30
C THR A 430 10.45 20.78 -14.74
N TYR A 431 10.87 20.61 -13.49
CA TYR A 431 11.91 21.40 -12.85
C TYR A 431 12.73 20.60 -11.85
N VAL A 432 13.90 21.13 -11.53
CA VAL A 432 14.80 20.58 -10.51
C VAL A 432 15.17 21.68 -9.50
N PRO A 433 14.94 21.45 -8.20
CA PRO A 433 15.50 22.29 -7.15
C PRO A 433 16.95 21.87 -6.86
N GLU A 434 17.83 22.84 -6.67
CA GLU A 434 19.23 22.63 -6.34
C GLU A 434 19.63 23.43 -5.10
N SER A 435 20.33 22.75 -4.21
CA SER A 435 20.87 23.35 -2.99
C SER A 435 22.38 23.50 -3.11
N SER A 436 22.91 24.59 -2.55
CA SER A 436 24.34 24.77 -2.42
C SER A 436 24.89 23.83 -1.35
N SER A 437 26.12 23.36 -1.54
CA SER A 437 26.86 22.52 -0.59
C SER A 437 28.25 23.15 -0.45
N PRO A 438 28.80 23.31 0.78
CA PRO A 438 28.41 22.72 2.06
C PRO A 438 27.27 23.46 2.80
N CYS A 439 26.80 22.87 3.92
CA CYS A 439 25.87 23.51 4.85
C CYS A 439 26.40 24.86 5.35
N LEU A 440 25.57 25.91 5.29
CA LEU A 440 25.88 27.24 5.78
C LEU A 440 24.63 27.85 6.41
N SER A 441 24.77 28.45 7.60
CA SER A 441 23.62 29.03 8.32
C SER A 441 22.90 30.08 7.48
N GLY A 442 21.59 29.92 7.35
CA GLY A 442 20.71 30.81 6.58
C GLY A 442 20.83 30.71 5.06
N VAL A 443 21.74 29.88 4.53
CA VAL A 443 21.99 29.72 3.09
C VAL A 443 21.64 28.32 2.60
N SER A 444 22.08 27.28 3.32
CA SER A 444 21.83 25.89 2.90
C SER A 444 21.94 24.87 4.03
N TYR A 445 21.07 23.86 3.97
CA TYR A 445 21.17 22.68 4.81
C TYR A 445 22.26 21.69 4.37
N GLY A 446 22.94 21.90 3.24
CA GLY A 446 24.06 21.06 2.79
C GLY A 446 23.67 19.68 2.25
N TYR A 447 22.38 19.49 1.93
CA TYR A 447 21.91 18.31 1.20
C TYR A 447 22.53 18.27 -0.21
N GLY A 448 22.80 17.05 -0.69
CA GLY A 448 23.31 16.84 -2.05
C GLY A 448 22.22 16.95 -3.13
N ASP A 449 22.57 16.55 -4.35
CA ASP A 449 21.63 16.57 -5.48
C ASP A 449 20.40 15.70 -5.18
N VAL A 450 19.23 16.19 -5.59
CA VAL A 450 17.93 15.52 -5.43
C VAL A 450 17.31 15.23 -6.79
N LEU A 451 16.43 14.23 -6.86
CA LEU A 451 15.71 13.95 -8.09
C LEU A 451 14.74 15.09 -8.45
N HIS A 452 14.63 15.40 -9.74
CA HIS A 452 13.68 16.37 -10.29
C HIS A 452 12.22 16.04 -9.95
N CYS A 453 11.31 16.98 -10.25
CA CYS A 453 9.88 16.76 -10.12
C CYS A 453 9.39 15.73 -11.17
N ALA A 454 8.79 14.65 -10.72
CA ALA A 454 8.19 13.58 -11.51
C ALA A 454 6.85 13.97 -12.13
N TYR A 455 6.20 15.06 -11.69
CA TYR A 455 5.12 15.65 -12.48
C TYR A 455 5.72 16.28 -13.73
N VAL A 456 5.30 15.76 -14.88
CA VAL A 456 5.67 16.27 -16.19
C VAL A 456 4.43 16.80 -16.87
N SER A 457 4.44 18.10 -17.18
CA SER A 457 3.34 18.76 -17.85
C SER A 457 3.59 18.82 -19.34
N LYS A 458 2.55 18.59 -20.14
CA LYS A 458 2.59 18.57 -21.61
C LYS A 458 1.88 19.80 -22.17
N ILE A 459 2.48 20.45 -23.16
CA ILE A 459 1.85 21.54 -23.90
C ILE A 459 2.26 21.48 -25.38
N ASP A 460 1.29 21.61 -26.27
CA ASP A 460 1.54 21.66 -27.71
C ASP A 460 1.81 23.11 -28.14
N GLY A 461 2.87 23.32 -28.91
CA GLY A 461 3.25 24.65 -29.37
C GLY A 461 2.27 25.24 -30.37
N GLN A 462 2.13 26.57 -30.33
CA GLN A 462 1.27 27.31 -31.25
C GLN A 462 1.98 28.56 -31.75
N ASN A 463 1.71 28.90 -33.01
CA ASN A 463 2.14 30.17 -33.57
C ASN A 463 1.06 31.23 -33.33
N ASP A 464 1.48 32.48 -33.16
CA ASP A 464 0.59 33.63 -33.09
C ASP A 464 -0.06 33.94 -34.44
N ILE A 465 -0.92 34.97 -34.46
CA ILE A 465 -1.62 35.41 -35.69
C ILE A 465 -0.68 35.91 -36.80
N ASN A 466 0.57 36.24 -36.45
CA ASN A 466 1.61 36.71 -37.37
C ASN A 466 2.55 35.58 -37.82
N GLY A 467 2.31 34.35 -37.37
CA GLY A 467 3.13 33.18 -37.68
C GLY A 467 4.38 33.02 -36.81
N ASN A 468 4.58 33.84 -35.78
CA ASN A 468 5.69 33.73 -34.85
C ASN A 468 5.41 32.68 -33.76
N PRO A 469 6.41 31.92 -33.29
CA PRO A 469 6.22 31.01 -32.17
C PRO A 469 5.86 31.77 -30.88
N GLN A 470 5.01 31.16 -30.04
CA GLN A 470 4.66 31.73 -28.74
C GLN A 470 5.71 31.41 -27.66
N PHE A 471 5.65 32.11 -26.53
CA PHE A 471 6.51 31.87 -25.38
C PHE A 471 5.88 30.86 -24.43
N LEU A 472 6.72 30.08 -23.75
CA LEU A 472 6.29 29.13 -22.73
C LEU A 472 6.20 29.86 -21.38
N SER A 473 5.00 30.00 -20.82
CA SER A 473 4.80 30.56 -19.47
C SER A 473 4.49 29.47 -18.46
N MET A 474 5.14 29.52 -17.31
CA MET A 474 4.94 28.60 -16.21
C MET A 474 4.85 29.33 -14.87
N ASN A 475 3.98 28.84 -13.99
CA ASN A 475 3.94 29.28 -12.61
C ASN A 475 3.63 28.09 -11.68
N PHE A 476 3.88 28.31 -10.40
CA PHE A 476 3.45 27.38 -9.35
C PHE A 476 2.05 27.77 -8.86
N PRO A 477 1.20 26.79 -8.50
CA PRO A 477 -0.03 27.08 -7.78
C PRO A 477 0.22 27.85 -6.46
N SER A 478 -0.80 28.51 -5.93
CA SER A 478 -0.72 29.13 -4.59
C SER A 478 -0.43 28.07 -3.51
N ASN A 479 0.35 28.42 -2.49
CA ASN A 479 0.66 27.55 -1.34
C ASN A 479 1.32 26.21 -1.72
N SER A 480 2.15 26.21 -2.77
CA SER A 480 2.79 25.02 -3.32
C SER A 480 4.00 24.50 -2.53
N PHE A 481 4.60 25.33 -1.67
CA PHE A 481 5.86 25.01 -0.98
C PHE A 481 5.79 25.18 0.55
N PRO A 482 4.93 24.40 1.24
CA PRO A 482 4.71 24.56 2.68
C PRO A 482 5.96 24.30 3.55
N TYR A 483 6.83 23.37 3.14
CA TYR A 483 8.02 22.95 3.92
C TYR A 483 9.35 23.56 3.44
N MET A 484 9.33 24.38 2.39
CA MET A 484 10.53 25.02 1.88
C MET A 484 10.86 26.25 2.73
N ARG A 485 12.08 26.35 3.27
CA ARG A 485 12.46 27.43 4.19
C ARG A 485 13.19 28.56 3.49
N SER A 486 12.73 29.80 3.75
CA SER A 486 13.52 31.02 3.56
C SER A 486 14.62 31.13 4.62
N SER A 487 15.57 32.04 4.43
CA SER A 487 16.67 32.25 5.39
C SER A 487 16.18 32.54 6.80
N ALA A 488 15.14 33.37 6.95
CA ALA A 488 14.52 33.65 8.25
C ALA A 488 13.81 32.41 8.83
N ASN A 489 13.09 31.66 7.99
CA ASN A 489 12.36 30.48 8.45
C ASN A 489 13.30 29.33 8.84
N MET A 490 14.50 29.24 8.25
CA MET A 490 15.53 28.28 8.68
C MET A 490 15.90 28.48 10.16
N GLU A 491 15.92 29.73 10.65
CA GLU A 491 16.18 30.03 12.07
C GLU A 491 14.92 29.84 12.93
N VAL A 492 13.78 30.41 12.51
CA VAL A 492 12.50 30.34 13.26
C VAL A 492 12.07 28.89 13.51
N PHE A 493 12.21 28.04 12.50
CA PHE A 493 11.83 26.63 12.58
C PHE A 493 13.01 25.71 12.91
N SER A 494 14.09 26.25 13.51
CA SER A 494 15.23 25.49 14.03
C SER A 494 15.80 24.45 13.04
N GLY A 495 15.90 24.83 11.76
CA GLY A 495 16.46 23.99 10.72
C GLY A 495 15.57 22.86 10.20
N THR A 496 14.26 22.87 10.46
CA THR A 496 13.33 21.86 9.91
C THR A 496 12.90 22.19 8.46
N GLY A 497 12.37 21.20 7.74
CA GLY A 497 11.94 21.30 6.36
C GLY A 497 13.09 21.08 5.38
N TRP A 498 13.03 21.74 4.22
CA TRP A 498 14.08 21.70 3.20
C TRP A 498 14.33 23.09 2.61
N ASN A 499 15.45 23.27 1.91
CA ASN A 499 15.78 24.51 1.24
C ASN A 499 16.29 24.22 -0.17
N ALA A 500 16.24 25.21 -1.05
CA ALA A 500 16.95 25.22 -2.33
C ALA A 500 17.48 26.63 -2.61
N ASN A 501 18.62 26.72 -3.28
CA ASN A 501 19.22 27.99 -3.67
C ASN A 501 18.86 28.38 -5.10
N ASN A 502 18.62 27.39 -5.97
CA ASN A 502 18.21 27.58 -7.35
C ASN A 502 17.07 26.62 -7.70
N VAL A 503 16.12 27.08 -8.51
CA VAL A 503 15.11 26.23 -9.15
C VAL A 503 15.24 26.46 -10.65
N GLN A 504 15.51 25.38 -11.39
CA GLN A 504 15.74 25.45 -12.82
C GLN A 504 14.69 24.61 -13.57
N ILE A 505 14.14 25.18 -14.65
CA ILE A 505 13.19 24.50 -15.51
C ILE A 505 13.92 23.53 -16.45
N LEU A 506 13.31 22.36 -16.63
CA LEU A 506 13.72 21.33 -17.57
C LEU A 506 12.68 21.23 -18.68
N VAL A 507 13.11 21.33 -19.94
CA VAL A 507 12.22 21.20 -21.11
C VAL A 507 12.75 20.13 -22.05
N ASN A 508 11.84 19.34 -22.61
CA ASN A 508 12.10 18.43 -23.71
C ASN A 508 11.20 18.79 -24.89
N GLU A 509 11.80 19.20 -26.01
CA GLU A 509 11.12 19.55 -27.26
C GLU A 509 11.07 18.32 -28.17
N GLN A 510 9.87 17.90 -28.56
CA GLN A 510 9.65 16.74 -29.42
C GLN A 510 8.72 17.10 -30.58
N SER A 511 8.90 16.49 -31.74
CA SER A 511 7.95 16.66 -32.85
C SER A 511 6.62 15.97 -32.54
N THR A 512 5.49 16.63 -32.83
CA THR A 512 4.14 16.05 -32.65
C THR A 512 3.95 14.78 -33.47
N SER A 513 4.69 14.63 -34.58
CA SER A 513 4.66 13.45 -35.45
C SER A 513 5.13 12.15 -34.78
N LEU A 514 5.92 12.25 -33.69
CA LEU A 514 6.44 11.10 -32.96
C LEU A 514 5.43 10.49 -31.99
N GLY A 515 4.31 11.18 -31.72
CA GLY A 515 3.24 10.66 -30.87
C GLY A 515 3.61 10.46 -29.41
N TYR A 516 4.59 11.21 -28.89
CA TYR A 516 4.93 11.18 -27.47
C TYR A 516 3.81 11.81 -26.62
N ASP A 517 3.60 11.24 -25.45
CA ASP A 517 2.71 11.68 -24.41
C ASP A 517 3.40 11.64 -23.04
N ILE A 518 2.74 12.14 -22.00
CA ILE A 518 3.26 12.15 -20.63
C ILE A 518 3.76 10.76 -20.24
N GLY A 519 3.02 9.73 -20.64
CA GLY A 519 3.29 8.33 -20.35
C GLY A 519 4.57 7.71 -20.90
N ASN A 520 5.04 8.19 -22.06
CA ASN A 520 6.12 7.61 -22.84
C ASN A 520 7.15 8.67 -23.28
N VAL A 521 7.24 9.79 -22.56
CA VAL A 521 8.24 10.83 -22.83
C VAL A 521 9.64 10.22 -22.94
N PRO A 522 10.47 10.64 -23.90
CA PRO A 522 11.82 10.10 -24.03
C PRO A 522 12.69 10.46 -22.83
N GLU A 523 13.58 9.53 -22.46
CA GLU A 523 14.52 9.71 -21.34
C GLU A 523 15.65 10.71 -21.65
N SER A 524 15.97 10.87 -22.94
CA SER A 524 17.01 11.78 -23.44
C SER A 524 16.40 13.02 -24.11
N GLY A 525 17.24 14.04 -24.33
CA GLY A 525 16.81 15.30 -24.97
C GLY A 525 16.29 16.37 -24.01
N TRP A 526 16.32 16.11 -22.69
CA TRP A 526 16.00 17.10 -21.68
C TRP A 526 17.08 18.19 -21.60
N LYS A 527 16.67 19.46 -21.64
CA LYS A 527 17.54 20.62 -21.46
C LYS A 527 17.18 21.39 -20.18
N ARG A 528 18.21 21.74 -19.42
CA ARG A 528 18.19 22.77 -18.37
C ARG A 528 18.14 24.13 -19.03
N ILE A 529 17.07 24.89 -18.78
CA ILE A 529 16.84 26.17 -19.44
C ILE A 529 17.64 27.29 -18.77
N SER A 530 18.20 28.16 -19.62
CA SER A 530 19.14 29.23 -19.28
C SER A 530 20.49 28.71 -18.73
N ASP A 531 21.57 29.45 -19.01
CA ASP A 531 22.87 29.15 -18.40
C ASP A 531 22.84 29.48 -16.90
N LYS A 532 23.23 28.50 -16.08
CA LYS A 532 23.30 28.62 -14.62
C LYS A 532 24.22 29.76 -14.16
N ASN A 533 25.27 30.07 -14.91
CA ASN A 533 26.27 31.08 -14.55
C ASN A 533 25.88 32.50 -14.96
N PHE A 534 25.10 32.65 -16.04
CA PHE A 534 24.72 33.96 -16.57
C PHE A 534 23.30 34.38 -16.18
N SER A 535 22.52 33.49 -15.54
CA SER A 535 21.11 33.68 -15.20
C SER A 535 20.23 33.87 -16.46
N GLY A 536 18.93 33.65 -16.34
CA GLY A 536 17.97 33.81 -17.44
C GLY A 536 16.55 33.55 -16.97
N ASN A 537 15.60 33.51 -17.90
CA ASN A 537 14.19 33.39 -17.52
C ASN A 537 13.78 31.97 -17.09
N GLY A 538 14.63 30.96 -17.33
CA GLY A 538 14.41 29.56 -16.95
C GLY A 538 15.03 29.13 -15.63
N ILE A 539 15.70 30.04 -14.92
CA ILE A 539 16.28 29.77 -13.61
C ILE A 539 15.86 30.84 -12.60
N TYR A 540 15.32 30.40 -11.47
CA TYR A 540 15.10 31.24 -10.31
C TYR A 540 16.23 30.98 -9.31
N SER A 541 17.11 31.97 -9.13
CA SER A 541 18.24 31.89 -8.20
C SER A 541 18.05 32.86 -7.04
N SER A 542 18.31 32.40 -5.82
CA SER A 542 18.25 33.21 -4.60
C SER A 542 19.11 34.49 -4.69
N SER A 543 20.32 34.37 -5.24
CA SER A 543 21.25 35.49 -5.42
C SER A 543 20.71 36.62 -6.31
N THR A 544 19.85 36.31 -7.29
CA THR A 544 19.26 37.30 -8.20
C THR A 544 18.34 38.28 -7.46
N TYR A 545 17.74 37.83 -6.35
CA TYR A 545 16.80 38.60 -5.54
C TYR A 545 17.37 39.02 -4.18
N SER A 546 18.70 38.99 -4.03
CA SER A 546 19.42 39.30 -2.77
C SER A 546 19.01 38.45 -1.57
N ASP A 547 18.42 37.29 -1.81
CA ASP A 547 18.11 36.32 -0.76
C ASP A 547 19.28 35.32 -0.61
N LEU A 548 19.50 34.83 0.61
CA LEU A 548 20.55 33.83 0.89
C LEU A 548 20.16 32.42 0.42
N THR A 549 18.88 32.11 0.50
CA THR A 549 18.22 30.89 -0.01
C THR A 549 16.87 31.32 -0.59
N ILE A 550 16.26 30.50 -1.43
CA ILE A 550 15.00 30.89 -2.07
C ILE A 550 13.91 31.13 -1.03
N ASP A 551 13.24 32.29 -1.14
CA ASP A 551 12.00 32.56 -0.43
C ASP A 551 10.83 31.84 -1.15
N PRO A 552 10.13 30.90 -0.48
CA PRO A 552 9.07 30.12 -1.09
C PRO A 552 7.87 30.97 -1.53
N LEU A 553 7.60 32.10 -0.86
CA LEU A 553 6.52 33.00 -1.25
C LEU A 553 6.86 33.74 -2.55
N LYS A 554 8.11 34.19 -2.69
CA LYS A 554 8.59 34.85 -3.92
C LYS A 554 8.66 33.87 -5.09
N LEU A 555 9.09 32.63 -4.85
CA LEU A 555 9.11 31.58 -5.87
C LEU A 555 7.69 31.24 -6.35
N ALA A 556 6.73 31.07 -5.43
CA ALA A 556 5.34 30.80 -5.79
C ALA A 556 4.70 31.95 -6.59
N GLY A 557 5.10 33.20 -6.33
CA GLY A 557 4.67 34.37 -7.09
C GLY A 557 5.42 34.61 -8.41
N TYR A 558 6.45 33.81 -8.71
CA TYR A 558 7.28 34.01 -9.89
C TYR A 558 6.69 33.32 -11.13
N ASN A 559 6.64 34.05 -12.24
CA ASN A 559 6.26 33.53 -13.55
C ASN A 559 7.51 33.36 -14.43
N PHE A 560 7.79 32.13 -14.84
CA PHE A 560 8.82 31.79 -15.81
C PHE A 560 8.26 32.00 -17.21
N ILE A 561 8.89 32.83 -18.04
CA ILE A 561 8.50 33.03 -19.44
C ILE A 561 9.73 32.76 -20.30
N ILE A 562 9.73 31.65 -21.03
CA ILE A 562 10.90 31.11 -21.70
C ILE A 562 10.91 31.49 -23.18
N SER A 563 12.05 32.00 -23.62
CA SER A 563 12.37 32.32 -25.00
C SER A 563 13.19 31.21 -25.67
N ARG A 564 13.33 31.25 -27.00
CA ARG A 564 14.21 30.33 -27.75
C ARG A 564 15.68 30.54 -27.34
N GLU A 565 16.08 31.78 -27.07
CA GLU A 565 17.43 32.12 -26.63
C GLU A 565 17.75 31.53 -25.24
N ASP A 566 16.76 31.47 -24.33
CA ASP A 566 16.88 30.77 -23.05
C ASP A 566 17.06 29.25 -23.22
N PHE A 567 16.43 28.66 -24.24
CA PHE A 567 16.55 27.23 -24.55
C PHE A 567 17.90 26.88 -25.20
N ASP A 568 18.41 27.75 -26.06
CA ASP A 568 19.67 27.55 -26.78
C ASP A 568 20.91 27.82 -25.89
N SER A 569 20.80 28.75 -24.93
CA SER A 569 21.81 28.96 -23.88
C SER A 569 21.80 27.88 -22.80
N GLY A 570 20.77 27.04 -22.76
CA GLY A 570 20.63 25.96 -21.81
C GLY A 570 21.65 24.83 -21.99
N SER A 571 21.77 23.98 -20.97
CA SER A 571 22.66 22.80 -20.99
C SER A 571 21.86 21.50 -21.00
N THR A 572 22.45 20.40 -21.45
CA THR A 572 21.77 19.09 -21.41
C THR A 572 21.57 18.63 -19.96
N TYR A 573 20.37 18.20 -19.63
CA TYR A 573 20.05 17.55 -18.36
C TYR A 573 20.38 16.06 -18.44
N SER A 574 21.17 15.57 -17.49
CA SER A 574 21.37 14.15 -17.28
C SER A 574 21.48 13.85 -15.79
N LEU A 575 21.00 12.66 -15.41
CA LEU A 575 21.14 12.14 -14.06
C LEU A 575 22.60 11.72 -13.84
N ASN A 576 23.16 12.18 -12.72
CA ASN A 576 24.52 11.83 -12.32
C ASN A 576 24.63 10.34 -11.91
N SER A 577 25.86 9.89 -11.61
CA SER A 577 26.14 8.52 -11.14
C SER A 577 25.54 8.21 -9.75
N THR A 578 25.08 9.21 -9.02
CA THR A 578 24.36 9.00 -7.74
C THR A 578 22.99 8.35 -7.99
N PHE A 579 22.35 8.67 -9.11
CA PHE A 579 21.05 8.10 -9.49
C PHE A 579 21.17 6.95 -10.51
N THR A 580 22.28 6.87 -11.22
CA THR A 580 22.54 5.86 -12.26
C THR A 580 23.63 4.89 -11.79
N GLY A 581 23.30 3.61 -11.58
CA GLY A 581 24.23 2.63 -11.00
C GLY A 581 23.80 1.18 -11.17
N GLY A 582 24.74 0.25 -11.05
CA GLY A 582 24.57 -1.19 -11.25
C GLY A 582 23.95 -1.96 -10.07
N THR A 583 23.86 -3.29 -10.21
CA THR A 583 23.12 -4.21 -9.30
C THR A 583 23.57 -4.21 -7.85
N ASP A 584 24.80 -3.77 -7.57
CA ASP A 584 25.39 -3.76 -6.22
C ASP A 584 25.02 -2.50 -5.41
N THR A 585 24.31 -1.55 -6.04
CA THR A 585 23.84 -0.29 -5.44
C THR A 585 22.31 -0.26 -5.39
N LEU A 586 21.73 0.66 -4.63
CA LEU A 586 20.28 0.90 -4.70
C LEU A 586 19.89 1.28 -6.13
N PHE A 587 18.86 0.64 -6.67
CA PHE A 587 18.33 0.92 -8.00
C PHE A 587 16.85 1.34 -7.90
N PHE A 588 16.35 2.05 -8.92
CA PHE A 588 14.92 2.38 -8.99
C PHE A 588 14.10 1.09 -9.05
N GLY A 589 13.02 0.99 -8.27
CA GLY A 589 12.22 -0.24 -8.22
C GLY A 589 12.83 -1.33 -7.35
N GLY A 590 13.85 -1.02 -6.54
CA GLY A 590 14.44 -1.91 -5.53
C GLY A 590 13.83 -1.75 -4.13
N GLU A 591 12.66 -1.13 -4.03
CA GLU A 591 11.94 -1.04 -2.76
C GLU A 591 11.43 -2.43 -2.35
N SER A 592 11.61 -2.78 -1.09
CA SER A 592 11.25 -4.09 -0.54
C SER A 592 10.00 -4.04 0.34
N PHE A 593 9.76 -2.94 1.05
CA PHE A 593 8.63 -2.82 1.96
C PHE A 593 8.03 -1.41 1.97
N VAL A 594 6.75 -1.34 2.32
CA VAL A 594 6.08 -0.06 2.59
C VAL A 594 6.56 0.44 3.95
N TYR A 595 7.32 1.53 3.96
CA TYR A 595 7.76 2.16 5.20
C TYR A 595 6.65 3.07 5.78
N GLY A 596 5.66 2.45 6.39
CA GLY A 596 4.45 3.09 6.89
C GLY A 596 3.62 2.21 7.82
N ASN A 597 2.43 2.70 8.15
CA ASN A 597 1.41 1.98 8.91
C ASN A 597 0.19 1.75 8.03
N LEU A 598 -0.29 0.51 8.00
CA LEU A 598 -1.47 0.12 7.26
C LEU A 598 -2.54 -0.47 8.19
N ASP A 599 -3.71 0.16 8.17
CA ASP A 599 -4.92 -0.28 8.87
C ASP A 599 -5.98 -0.69 7.86
N VAL A 600 -6.59 -1.86 8.08
CA VAL A 600 -7.70 -2.36 7.25
C VAL A 600 -8.62 -3.28 8.04
N ASN A 601 -9.92 -3.21 7.76
CA ASN A 601 -10.89 -4.19 8.26
C ASN A 601 -11.11 -5.27 7.20
N ILE A 602 -11.41 -6.47 7.65
CA ILE A 602 -11.65 -7.64 6.79
C ILE A 602 -13.11 -8.01 6.77
N MET A 603 -13.50 -8.62 5.67
CA MET A 603 -14.83 -9.16 5.46
C MET A 603 -14.71 -10.60 4.94
N SER A 604 -15.52 -11.49 5.50
CA SER A 604 -15.72 -12.85 5.01
C SER A 604 -17.21 -13.10 4.80
N THR A 605 -17.55 -13.71 3.68
CA THR A 605 -18.91 -14.03 3.31
C THR A 605 -19.13 -15.54 3.43
N THR A 606 -19.77 -15.96 4.52
CA THR A 606 -20.17 -17.36 4.69
C THR A 606 -21.58 -17.55 4.14
N PHE A 607 -21.76 -18.55 3.28
CA PHE A 607 -23.10 -18.93 2.82
C PHE A 607 -23.64 -20.04 3.72
N LYS A 608 -24.79 -19.78 4.35
CA LYS A 608 -25.47 -20.76 5.20
C LYS A 608 -26.67 -21.30 4.47
N THR A 609 -26.74 -22.62 4.33
CA THR A 609 -27.94 -23.29 3.84
C THR A 609 -28.67 -23.94 5.00
N SER A 610 -29.92 -23.55 5.20
CA SER A 610 -30.81 -24.11 6.21
C SER A 610 -31.88 -24.97 5.54
N ILE A 611 -31.95 -26.23 5.98
CA ILE A 611 -32.88 -27.24 5.46
C ILE A 611 -33.82 -27.66 6.58
N VAL A 612 -35.13 -27.47 6.36
CA VAL A 612 -36.17 -27.74 7.34
C VAL A 612 -36.85 -29.07 7.04
N ALA A 613 -36.50 -30.09 7.83
CA ALA A 613 -37.13 -31.40 7.76
C ALA A 613 -38.27 -31.50 8.78
N MET A 614 -39.44 -31.99 8.34
CA MET A 614 -40.63 -32.10 9.19
C MET A 614 -41.06 -33.56 9.34
N ALA A 615 -41.37 -33.96 10.58
CA ALA A 615 -41.97 -35.24 10.92
C ALA A 615 -43.36 -34.98 11.53
N LYS A 616 -44.41 -35.29 10.76
CA LYS A 616 -45.80 -35.02 11.16
C LYS A 616 -46.30 -35.96 12.26
N ASN A 617 -47.44 -35.63 12.88
CA ASN A 617 -48.04 -36.40 13.98
C ASN A 617 -48.38 -37.84 13.59
N ASP A 618 -48.77 -38.06 12.35
CA ASP A 618 -49.20 -39.33 11.76
C ASP A 618 -48.06 -40.16 11.15
N GLN A 619 -46.85 -39.61 11.07
CA GLN A 619 -45.69 -40.21 10.41
C GLN A 619 -44.64 -40.69 11.42
N LEU A 620 -43.82 -41.69 11.05
CA LEU A 620 -42.65 -42.14 11.82
C LEU A 620 -43.00 -42.67 13.23
N ASN A 621 -44.17 -43.29 13.38
CA ASN A 621 -44.66 -43.81 14.67
C ASN A 621 -44.41 -45.31 14.86
N PHE A 622 -43.88 -46.00 13.84
CA PHE A 622 -43.49 -47.41 13.87
C PHE A 622 -42.08 -47.56 13.28
N SER A 623 -41.39 -48.66 13.56
CA SER A 623 -40.07 -48.94 13.00
C SER A 623 -39.95 -50.35 12.43
N THR A 624 -39.16 -50.48 11.36
CA THR A 624 -38.76 -51.75 10.74
C THR A 624 -37.49 -52.34 11.36
N ASN A 625 -36.94 -51.70 12.40
CA ASN A 625 -35.80 -52.19 13.16
C ASN A 625 -36.15 -53.52 13.85
N TYR A 626 -35.28 -54.52 13.73
CA TYR A 626 -35.49 -55.87 14.29
C TYR A 626 -35.65 -55.91 15.82
N THR A 627 -35.22 -54.86 16.52
CA THR A 627 -35.37 -54.73 17.98
C THR A 627 -36.68 -54.10 18.41
N PHE A 628 -37.43 -53.47 17.49
CA PHE A 628 -38.71 -52.80 17.77
C PHE A 628 -39.85 -53.82 17.84
N ASP A 629 -40.70 -53.72 18.85
CA ASP A 629 -41.87 -54.58 19.04
C ASP A 629 -43.13 -53.72 19.27
N GLU A 630 -44.10 -53.84 18.37
CA GLU A 630 -45.34 -53.04 18.38
C GLU A 630 -46.20 -53.27 19.63
N ASP A 631 -46.05 -54.42 20.30
CA ASP A 631 -46.81 -54.75 21.51
C ASP A 631 -46.15 -54.24 22.80
N LEU A 632 -44.86 -53.87 22.73
CA LEU A 632 -44.04 -53.50 23.91
C LEU A 632 -43.47 -52.08 23.86
N ASP A 633 -43.33 -51.48 22.67
CA ASP A 633 -42.63 -50.21 22.47
C ASP A 633 -43.59 -49.10 21.98
N ASP A 634 -44.01 -48.21 22.89
CA ASP A 634 -44.95 -47.11 22.57
C ASP A 634 -44.34 -45.93 21.78
N ASN A 635 -43.02 -45.87 21.61
CA ASN A 635 -42.33 -44.69 21.07
C ASN A 635 -41.15 -45.05 20.17
N THR A 636 -40.99 -44.30 19.07
CA THR A 636 -39.84 -44.40 18.14
C THR A 636 -38.77 -43.36 18.47
N TYR A 637 -37.53 -43.59 18.02
CA TYR A 637 -36.42 -42.67 18.28
C TYR A 637 -35.62 -42.34 17.01
N ILE A 638 -35.45 -41.05 16.73
CA ILE A 638 -34.70 -40.58 15.55
C ILE A 638 -33.21 -40.45 15.93
N THR A 639 -32.35 -41.13 15.17
CA THR A 639 -30.89 -41.15 15.34
C THR A 639 -30.12 -40.50 14.20
N GLY A 640 -30.77 -40.28 13.06
CA GLY A 640 -30.15 -39.64 11.91
C GLY A 640 -31.17 -39.06 10.95
N ILE A 641 -30.79 -37.97 10.29
CA ILE A 641 -31.57 -37.27 9.28
C ILE A 641 -30.71 -37.14 8.04
N GLY A 642 -31.04 -37.91 7.00
CA GLY A 642 -30.35 -37.89 5.72
C GLY A 642 -31.03 -37.00 4.70
N ILE A 643 -30.25 -36.42 3.79
CA ILE A 643 -30.74 -35.63 2.66
C ILE A 643 -30.31 -36.31 1.37
N LEU A 644 -31.25 -36.44 0.43
CA LEU A 644 -31.07 -37.16 -0.83
C LEU A 644 -31.11 -36.21 -2.04
N ASP A 645 -30.36 -36.58 -3.08
CA ASP A 645 -30.40 -35.92 -4.41
C ASP A 645 -31.55 -36.45 -5.29
N GLN A 646 -31.66 -35.93 -6.52
CA GLN A 646 -32.65 -36.37 -7.52
C GLN A 646 -32.58 -37.87 -7.88
N ASN A 647 -31.43 -38.52 -7.64
CA ASN A 647 -31.19 -39.93 -7.95
C ASN A 647 -31.25 -40.81 -6.70
N ASN A 648 -31.79 -40.30 -5.58
CA ASN A 648 -31.83 -40.97 -4.27
C ASN A 648 -30.45 -41.32 -3.68
N ASN A 649 -29.39 -40.58 -4.02
CA ASN A 649 -28.10 -40.70 -3.34
C ASN A 649 -28.10 -39.84 -2.07
N LEU A 650 -27.60 -40.40 -0.97
CA LEU A 650 -27.42 -39.69 0.30
C LEU A 650 -26.29 -38.66 0.16
N VAL A 651 -26.63 -37.37 0.12
CA VAL A 651 -25.68 -36.25 -0.05
C VAL A 651 -25.27 -35.58 1.25
N ALA A 652 -26.15 -35.57 2.26
CA ALA A 652 -25.84 -35.02 3.58
C ALA A 652 -26.47 -35.87 4.70
N LEU A 653 -25.84 -35.89 5.87
CA LEU A 653 -26.33 -36.60 7.05
C LEU A 653 -26.13 -35.76 8.30
N GLY A 654 -27.22 -35.50 9.03
CA GLY A 654 -27.24 -34.94 10.37
C GLY A 654 -27.52 -36.00 11.42
N LYS A 655 -26.82 -35.96 12.55
CA LYS A 655 -27.07 -36.85 13.68
C LYS A 655 -27.15 -36.04 14.98
N PRO A 656 -28.22 -36.19 15.79
CA PRO A 656 -28.31 -35.54 17.08
C PRO A 656 -27.38 -36.20 18.11
N THR A 657 -27.05 -35.51 19.20
CA THR A 657 -26.20 -36.06 20.29
C THR A 657 -26.89 -37.20 21.06
N TYR A 658 -28.21 -37.13 21.17
CA TYR A 658 -29.07 -38.10 21.85
C TYR A 658 -30.28 -38.44 20.96
N PRO A 659 -30.82 -39.67 21.01
CA PRO A 659 -31.98 -40.05 20.21
C PRO A 659 -33.21 -39.20 20.54
N ILE A 660 -33.87 -38.72 19.48
CA ILE A 660 -35.00 -37.80 19.63
C ILE A 660 -36.29 -38.60 19.58
N LYS A 661 -36.99 -38.65 20.73
CA LYS A 661 -38.24 -39.39 20.91
C LYS A 661 -39.37 -38.87 20.00
N LYS A 662 -40.05 -39.76 19.29
CA LYS A 662 -41.24 -39.50 18.46
C LYS A 662 -42.38 -40.44 18.86
N ASN A 663 -43.61 -39.94 18.85
CA ASN A 663 -44.83 -40.69 19.17
C ASN A 663 -46.07 -40.09 18.50
N ILE A 664 -47.20 -40.78 18.64
CA ILE A 664 -48.51 -40.36 18.15
C ILE A 664 -48.92 -39.08 18.89
N GLY A 665 -48.94 -37.96 18.15
CA GLY A 665 -49.30 -36.63 18.69
C GLY A 665 -48.13 -35.64 18.80
N ARG A 666 -46.89 -36.05 18.55
CA ARG A 666 -45.73 -35.14 18.55
C ARG A 666 -45.34 -34.73 17.13
N PHE A 667 -45.37 -33.43 16.88
CA PHE A 667 -44.86 -32.81 15.65
C PHE A 667 -43.41 -32.40 15.88
N LEU A 668 -42.49 -32.80 15.01
CA LEU A 668 -41.08 -32.43 15.11
C LEU A 668 -40.64 -31.69 13.84
N THR A 669 -39.94 -30.58 14.05
CA THR A 669 -39.28 -29.84 12.99
C THR A 669 -37.79 -29.78 13.29
N PHE A 670 -36.98 -30.17 12.32
CA PHE A 670 -35.53 -30.17 12.39
C PHE A 670 -34.99 -29.12 11.45
N GLN A 671 -34.11 -28.26 11.96
CA GLN A 671 -33.35 -27.32 11.16
C GLN A 671 -31.92 -27.84 11.02
N LEU A 672 -31.54 -28.12 9.79
CA LEU A 672 -30.23 -28.65 9.39
C LEU A 672 -29.43 -27.52 8.75
N GLU A 673 -28.24 -27.22 9.26
CA GLU A 673 -27.42 -26.10 8.76
C GLU A 673 -26.11 -26.61 8.14
N ILE A 674 -25.80 -26.08 6.95
CA ILE A 674 -24.50 -26.24 6.27
C ILE A 674 -23.86 -24.87 6.11
N ASP A 675 -22.64 -24.75 6.60
CA ASP A 675 -21.77 -23.61 6.32
C ASP A 675 -20.86 -23.98 5.13
N PHE A 676 -20.83 -23.10 4.12
CA PHE A 676 -19.98 -23.20 2.93
C PHE A 676 -18.86 -22.17 2.95
#